data_AF-A0A1H9DKP8-F1
#
_entry.id   AF-A0A1H9DKP8-F1
#
_cell.length_a   1.000
_cell.length_b   1.000
_cell.length_c   1.000
_cell.angle_alpha   90.00
_cell.angle_beta   90.00
_cell.angle_gamma   90.00
#
_symmetry.space_group_name_H-M   'P 1'
#
loop_
_entity.id
_entity.type
_entity.pdbx_description
1 polymer ?
#
loop_
_entity_poly.entity_id
_entity_poly.type
_entity_poly.pdbx_seq_one_letter_code
_entity_poly.pdbx_strand_id
1 'polypeptide(L)'
;MLGKRIGLSTYLHIESVPSLEEPLRSIWEYAIEAASSAFELTPGKSFNVVRLESRRAGVSAEASVSNKECRNTFKEVALLNYPDFFDEPFPALADSWRYVPESSESSYRSYRHSLNPPILHRKELLLAPDHPSYEIYKELSTAAELIGLFDNSTRIGYQRQWLALVRESGYRISGHSLVPLTPEERDRTIESADNWCAARQRTALVRYDFSAPIRSLERHGFLDGNYRLFDYGCGRGDDVRGLRDNGIEAYGWDPFYAPETVRLPADLVNLGFVINVIEDFDERLEALLGAWSLAQRLLVVAVMLSNENDARGSQFRDGVKTQRDTFQKYFTQREIKDYLDRALDEEAMPVAPGVLYVFRDKDLEQRFLLERYRSRRRHLCTLTSARPLNRTERNGLRNRGAELRSAERYMAYREPLDRLWAQWLSLGRTPMKEEVIDHDALLQGFGSFKGALRCIEIQRRSEIGDEAFEATLTASKNRRLADLEAYFALLQFDRRQPYRNLDPSLRCDIRFFFGSYRKAQDAGLQRLSQLADVDEIARACQEAAENGLGHLIWEHGQRRSLQVHSSLVERLPVLLRIYIGAASQIYGDWRNADLVKIHICSGKLSLMSFDDFEGKPLPRMLERVKIKLRQLDFDYFRYGDEYEPPYLYWKSRYLNEEHPNYPVQCAFDKTLAELDLLDLSGFGPPPAVLHDTLRRHRWEIDGFQLRRSLTQPRLDDACGRFLRFRDFIECGETWQKLSAEAGFDNQPRRIESWNALNDLAEHVLDPIIEWFGMIHLTYAFSSPQLTKHIPARVDAKRDQHAACEQNRRGKLICERGGAAVDFIISDEDMRDVAHWVATNTPFDRLYFYDADKPIHVSYGPEHNRQVVWMRMGPAETRVPRVVAISSLATLVTK
;
A
#
# COMPACT_ATOMS: atom_id res chain seq x y z
N MET A 1 5.49 -48.80 -26.75
CA MET A 1 5.63 -47.37 -27.08
C MET A 1 6.87 -46.88 -26.35
N LEU A 2 7.89 -46.43 -27.09
CA LEU A 2 9.23 -46.14 -26.58
C LEU A 2 9.28 -44.75 -25.91
N GLY A 3 9.91 -44.64 -24.73
CA GLY A 3 10.10 -43.39 -24.01
C GLY A 3 9.23 -43.18 -22.76
N LYS A 4 9.78 -42.52 -21.75
CA LYS A 4 9.10 -42.17 -20.49
C LYS A 4 8.22 -40.94 -20.70
N ARG A 5 6.92 -41.04 -20.41
CA ARG A 5 5.97 -39.93 -20.55
C ARG A 5 5.60 -39.32 -19.20
N ILE A 6 5.65 -37.99 -19.13
CA ILE A 6 5.20 -37.20 -17.98
C ILE A 6 4.41 -36.02 -18.55
N GLY A 7 3.08 -36.03 -18.39
CA GLY A 7 2.20 -35.04 -19.03
C GLY A 7 2.35 -35.03 -20.56
N LEU A 8 2.67 -33.87 -21.13
CA LEU A 8 2.96 -33.68 -22.57
C LEU A 8 4.43 -33.88 -22.95
N SER A 9 5.29 -34.16 -21.96
CA SER A 9 6.72 -34.39 -22.16
C SER A 9 7.03 -35.87 -22.33
N THR A 10 7.86 -36.18 -23.32
CA THR A 10 8.44 -37.52 -23.51
C THR A 10 9.94 -37.44 -23.34
N TYR A 11 10.53 -38.40 -22.62
CA TYR A 11 11.96 -38.52 -22.38
C TYR A 11 12.50 -39.77 -23.08
N LEU A 12 13.60 -39.63 -23.81
CA LEU A 12 14.30 -40.72 -24.46
C LEU A 12 15.81 -40.58 -24.26
N HIS A 13 16.49 -41.72 -24.15
CA HIS A 13 17.92 -41.76 -24.33
C HIS A 13 18.26 -41.62 -25.83
N ILE A 14 19.36 -40.96 -26.16
CA ILE A 14 19.78 -40.74 -27.55
C ILE A 14 19.94 -42.04 -28.35
N GLU A 15 20.36 -43.13 -27.71
CA GLU A 15 20.54 -44.43 -28.36
C GLU A 15 19.22 -45.10 -28.76
N SER A 16 18.09 -44.63 -28.21
CA SER A 16 16.76 -45.14 -28.52
C SER A 16 16.04 -44.35 -29.61
N VAL A 17 16.59 -43.20 -30.03
CA VAL A 17 16.04 -42.39 -31.12
C VAL A 17 16.00 -43.16 -32.46
N PRO A 18 17.05 -43.93 -32.86
CA PRO A 18 17.02 -44.70 -34.11
C PRO A 18 15.96 -45.81 -34.14
N SER A 19 15.52 -46.28 -32.97
CA SER A 19 14.51 -47.33 -32.80
C SER A 19 13.06 -46.80 -32.86
N LEU A 20 12.88 -45.48 -33.05
CA LEU A 20 11.55 -44.89 -33.26
C LEU A 20 11.04 -45.17 -34.68
N GLU A 21 9.74 -45.44 -34.79
CA GLU A 21 9.04 -45.54 -36.08
C GLU A 21 8.83 -44.13 -36.70
N GLU A 22 8.83 -44.05 -38.03
CA GLU A 22 8.43 -42.82 -38.72
C GLU A 22 6.93 -42.52 -38.52
N PRO A 23 6.51 -41.25 -38.39
CA PRO A 23 7.27 -40.00 -38.57
C PRO A 23 7.95 -39.46 -37.29
N LEU A 24 7.86 -40.18 -36.17
CA LEU A 24 8.36 -39.69 -34.87
C LEU A 24 9.88 -39.55 -34.88
N ARG A 25 10.59 -40.48 -35.51
CA ARG A 25 12.04 -40.42 -35.65
C ARG A 25 12.51 -39.11 -36.28
N SER A 26 11.94 -38.73 -37.43
CA SER A 26 12.26 -37.47 -38.11
C SER A 26 12.01 -36.23 -37.22
N ILE A 27 10.95 -36.23 -36.41
CA ILE A 27 10.64 -35.12 -35.49
C ILE A 27 11.69 -35.00 -34.38
N TRP A 28 12.09 -36.13 -33.80
CA TRP A 28 13.10 -36.17 -32.73
C TRP A 28 14.49 -35.79 -33.25
N GLU A 29 14.90 -36.32 -34.40
CA GLU A 29 16.18 -35.96 -35.04
C GLU A 29 16.26 -34.45 -35.32
N TYR A 30 15.20 -33.86 -35.90
CA TYR A 30 15.13 -32.42 -36.13
C TYR A 30 15.16 -31.60 -34.83
N ALA A 31 14.41 -32.01 -33.80
CA ALA A 31 14.37 -31.32 -32.52
C ALA A 31 15.74 -31.32 -31.82
N ILE A 32 16.44 -32.44 -31.89
CA ILE A 32 17.80 -32.60 -31.35
C ILE A 32 18.78 -31.75 -32.13
N GLU A 33 18.73 -31.75 -33.46
CA GLU A 33 19.63 -30.96 -34.31
C GLU A 33 19.45 -29.46 -34.08
N ALA A 34 18.20 -28.98 -34.01
CA ALA A 34 17.89 -27.57 -33.77
C ALA A 34 18.39 -27.11 -32.39
N ALA A 35 18.16 -27.90 -31.34
CA ALA A 35 18.63 -27.59 -29.99
C ALA A 35 20.16 -27.69 -29.87
N SER A 36 20.77 -28.70 -30.51
CA SER A 36 22.23 -28.90 -30.48
C SER A 36 22.95 -27.77 -31.22
N SER A 37 22.42 -27.32 -32.36
CA SER A 37 22.98 -26.19 -33.12
C SER A 37 22.88 -24.88 -32.36
N ALA A 38 21.80 -24.65 -31.60
CA ALA A 38 21.62 -23.44 -30.81
C ALA A 38 22.64 -23.28 -29.67
N PHE A 39 23.19 -24.39 -29.18
CA PHE A 39 24.12 -24.41 -28.05
C PHE A 39 25.51 -24.97 -28.40
N GLU A 40 25.78 -25.25 -29.68
CA GLU A 40 27.02 -25.86 -30.17
C GLU A 40 27.37 -27.19 -29.45
N LEU A 41 26.36 -28.04 -29.22
CA LEU A 41 26.49 -29.29 -28.49
C LEU A 41 26.58 -30.50 -29.42
N THR A 42 27.26 -31.56 -28.96
CA THR A 42 27.34 -32.83 -29.70
C THR A 42 26.52 -33.93 -28.99
N PRO A 43 25.52 -34.55 -29.65
CA PRO A 43 24.77 -35.66 -29.08
C PRO A 43 25.69 -36.81 -28.66
N GLY A 44 25.49 -37.36 -27.46
CA GLY A 44 26.27 -38.47 -26.90
C GLY A 44 27.63 -38.09 -26.32
N LYS A 45 28.10 -36.86 -26.53
CA LYS A 45 29.27 -36.31 -25.84
C LYS A 45 28.88 -35.23 -24.83
N SER A 46 27.98 -34.33 -25.21
CA SER A 46 27.55 -33.20 -24.39
C SER A 46 26.31 -33.50 -23.56
N PHE A 47 25.43 -34.37 -24.06
CA PHE A 47 24.20 -34.81 -23.41
C PHE A 47 23.83 -36.21 -23.89
N ASN A 48 23.00 -36.93 -23.13
CA ASN A 48 22.60 -38.31 -23.42
C ASN A 48 21.10 -38.59 -23.27
N VAL A 49 20.35 -37.69 -22.63
CA VAL A 49 18.89 -37.78 -22.52
C VAL A 49 18.24 -36.54 -23.13
N VAL A 50 17.14 -36.75 -23.84
CA VAL A 50 16.37 -35.67 -24.49
C VAL A 50 14.94 -35.70 -23.98
N ARG A 51 14.46 -34.54 -23.54
CA ARG A 51 13.06 -34.30 -23.19
C ARG A 51 12.41 -33.45 -24.27
N LEU A 52 11.32 -33.95 -24.85
CA LEU A 52 10.56 -33.25 -25.87
C LEU A 52 9.12 -33.01 -25.40
N GLU A 53 8.70 -31.75 -25.32
CA GLU A 53 7.32 -31.37 -25.01
C GLU A 53 6.54 -31.19 -26.31
N SER A 54 5.49 -31.99 -26.52
CA SER A 54 4.70 -31.96 -27.76
C SER A 54 3.57 -30.92 -27.71
N ARG A 55 3.29 -30.22 -28.83
CA ARG A 55 2.16 -29.26 -28.93
C ARG A 55 0.78 -29.93 -29.09
N ARG A 56 0.74 -31.21 -29.50
CA ARG A 56 -0.50 -31.99 -29.69
C ARG A 56 -0.29 -33.45 -29.25
N ALA A 57 -1.34 -34.09 -28.73
CA ALA A 57 -1.36 -35.51 -28.46
C ALA A 57 -1.74 -36.28 -29.74
N GLY A 58 -0.76 -36.92 -30.37
CA GLY A 58 -0.95 -37.77 -31.55
C GLY A 58 -0.61 -37.08 -32.88
N VAL A 59 0.42 -37.58 -33.57
CA VAL A 59 0.74 -37.24 -34.96
C VAL A 59 0.18 -38.37 -35.82
N SER A 60 -0.66 -38.04 -36.81
CA SER A 60 -1.15 -39.00 -37.79
C SER A 60 -0.02 -39.46 -38.71
N ALA A 61 0.01 -40.77 -39.00
CA ALA A 61 1.02 -41.40 -39.84
C ALA A 61 0.89 -40.97 -41.31
N GLU A 62 1.62 -39.94 -41.71
CA GLU A 62 1.92 -39.65 -43.12
C GLU A 62 3.44 -39.67 -43.30
N ALA A 63 3.90 -40.28 -44.41
CA ALA A 63 5.24 -40.85 -44.56
C ALA A 63 6.37 -39.85 -44.90
N SER A 64 6.14 -38.54 -44.79
CA SER A 64 7.20 -37.53 -44.91
C SER A 64 6.75 -36.19 -44.33
N VAL A 65 7.34 -35.79 -43.21
CA VAL A 65 7.03 -34.51 -42.55
C VAL A 65 8.11 -33.50 -42.93
N SER A 66 7.71 -32.31 -43.39
CA SER A 66 8.67 -31.25 -43.73
C SER A 66 9.32 -30.63 -42.47
N ASN A 67 10.53 -30.05 -42.59
CA ASN A 67 11.20 -29.38 -41.46
C ASN A 67 10.33 -28.30 -40.77
N LYS A 68 9.43 -27.65 -41.53
CA LYS A 68 8.49 -26.65 -40.99
C LYS A 68 7.39 -27.30 -40.15
N GLU A 69 6.94 -28.50 -40.51
CA GLU A 69 5.97 -29.27 -39.73
C GLU A 69 6.62 -29.91 -38.50
N CYS A 70 7.85 -30.41 -38.61
CA CYS A 70 8.63 -30.88 -37.45
C CYS A 70 8.77 -29.78 -36.40
N ARG A 71 9.17 -28.56 -36.79
CA ARG A 71 9.28 -27.40 -35.88
C ARG A 71 7.97 -27.04 -35.17
N ASN A 72 6.83 -27.20 -35.83
CA ASN A 72 5.51 -26.89 -35.26
C ASN A 72 4.96 -28.02 -34.38
N THR A 73 5.66 -29.16 -34.28
CA THR A 73 5.17 -30.33 -33.55
C THR A 73 5.56 -30.31 -32.07
N PHE A 74 6.67 -29.65 -31.72
CA PHE A 74 7.14 -29.53 -30.34
C PHE A 74 7.15 -28.07 -29.85
N LYS A 75 6.95 -27.90 -28.54
CA LYS A 75 6.93 -26.61 -27.86
C LYS A 75 8.31 -26.27 -27.30
N GLU A 76 8.93 -27.26 -26.66
CA GLU A 76 10.20 -27.13 -25.95
C GLU A 76 11.02 -28.42 -26.11
N VAL A 77 12.34 -28.27 -26.21
CA VAL A 77 13.31 -29.37 -26.13
C VAL A 77 14.26 -29.09 -24.98
N ALA A 78 14.48 -30.07 -24.10
CA ALA A 78 15.55 -30.01 -23.13
C ALA A 78 16.57 -31.13 -23.38
N LEU A 79 17.84 -30.75 -23.51
CA LEU A 79 18.98 -31.64 -23.61
C LEU A 79 19.57 -31.83 -22.21
N LEU A 80 19.65 -33.07 -21.75
CA LEU A 80 20.00 -33.42 -20.38
C LEU A 80 21.25 -34.32 -20.37
N ASN A 81 22.24 -33.96 -19.55
CA ASN A 81 23.47 -34.72 -19.40
C ASN A 81 23.51 -35.46 -18.06
N TYR A 82 23.52 -36.78 -18.13
CA TYR A 82 23.72 -37.70 -17.02
C TYR A 82 25.04 -38.45 -17.23
N PRO A 83 26.19 -37.96 -16.73
CA PRO A 83 27.50 -38.54 -17.05
C PRO A 83 27.60 -40.03 -16.78
N ASP A 84 27.03 -40.48 -15.65
CA ASP A 84 27.11 -41.87 -15.17
C ASP A 84 25.82 -42.66 -15.45
N PHE A 85 25.14 -42.38 -16.56
CA PHE A 85 23.80 -42.93 -16.86
C PHE A 85 23.73 -44.47 -16.80
N PHE A 86 24.78 -45.15 -17.29
CA PHE A 86 24.84 -46.62 -17.30
C PHE A 86 25.42 -47.20 -16.01
N ASP A 87 26.30 -46.47 -15.34
CA ASP A 87 27.03 -46.94 -14.17
C ASP A 87 26.19 -46.81 -12.88
N GLU A 88 25.52 -45.68 -12.71
CA GLU A 88 24.75 -45.36 -11.51
C GLU A 88 23.28 -45.77 -11.65
N PRO A 89 22.67 -46.44 -10.65
CA PRO A 89 21.27 -46.87 -10.69
C PRO A 89 20.28 -45.70 -10.81
N PHE A 90 20.61 -44.58 -10.18
CA PHE A 90 19.83 -43.33 -10.20
C PHE A 90 20.77 -42.15 -10.51
N PRO A 91 21.16 -41.98 -11.78
CA PRO A 91 22.22 -41.06 -12.15
C PRO A 91 21.79 -39.62 -11.91
N ALA A 92 22.73 -38.80 -11.42
CA ALA A 92 22.53 -37.38 -11.18
C ALA A 92 22.62 -36.57 -12.49
N LEU A 93 21.73 -35.60 -12.64
CA LEU A 93 21.78 -34.64 -13.74
C LEU A 93 22.96 -33.70 -13.51
N ALA A 94 23.89 -33.63 -14.46
CA ALA A 94 25.04 -32.73 -14.41
C ALA A 94 24.76 -31.39 -15.10
N ASP A 95 24.12 -31.42 -16.26
CA ASP A 95 23.86 -30.23 -17.07
C ASP A 95 22.51 -30.33 -17.79
N SER A 96 21.84 -29.19 -17.95
CA SER A 96 20.56 -29.07 -18.63
C SER A 96 20.53 -27.85 -19.54
N TRP A 97 20.19 -28.05 -20.82
CA TRP A 97 19.99 -27.00 -21.81
C TRP A 97 18.56 -27.02 -22.29
N ARG A 98 17.85 -25.89 -22.19
CA ARG A 98 16.47 -25.72 -22.64
C ARG A 98 16.43 -24.86 -23.90
N TYR A 99 15.79 -25.39 -24.95
CA TYR A 99 15.61 -24.76 -26.24
C TYR A 99 14.11 -24.57 -26.56
N VAL A 100 13.71 -23.34 -26.88
CA VAL A 100 12.35 -22.98 -27.30
C VAL A 100 12.42 -22.34 -28.70
N PRO A 101 11.84 -22.94 -29.75
CA PRO A 101 12.04 -22.48 -31.13
C PRO A 101 11.52 -21.09 -31.48
N GLU A 102 10.60 -20.52 -30.71
CA GLU A 102 9.92 -19.23 -31.00
C GLU A 102 10.31 -18.10 -30.03
N SER A 103 11.13 -18.39 -29.02
CA SER A 103 11.47 -17.47 -27.93
C SER A 103 12.99 -17.31 -27.79
N SER A 104 13.47 -16.14 -27.35
CA SER A 104 14.87 -15.94 -26.96
C SER A 104 15.20 -16.49 -25.56
N GLU A 105 14.27 -17.22 -24.94
CA GLU A 105 14.37 -17.81 -23.58
C GLU A 105 15.14 -19.15 -23.53
N SER A 106 16.15 -19.33 -24.38
CA SER A 106 17.06 -20.48 -24.25
C SER A 106 17.89 -20.36 -22.97
N SER A 107 17.93 -21.40 -22.13
CA SER A 107 18.62 -21.37 -20.83
C SER A 107 19.51 -22.58 -20.60
N TYR A 108 20.62 -22.36 -19.89
CA TYR A 108 21.58 -23.38 -19.46
C TYR A 108 21.65 -23.41 -17.93
N ARG A 109 21.72 -24.60 -17.34
CA ARG A 109 21.93 -24.80 -15.91
C ARG A 109 22.87 -25.98 -15.67
N SER A 110 23.89 -25.75 -14.84
CA SER A 110 24.77 -26.81 -14.33
C SER A 110 24.41 -27.18 -12.89
N TYR A 111 24.51 -28.47 -12.60
CA TYR A 111 24.29 -29.08 -11.29
C TYR A 111 25.54 -29.82 -10.77
N ARG A 112 26.68 -29.71 -11.47
CA ARG A 112 27.94 -30.39 -11.13
C ARG A 112 28.46 -30.09 -9.72
N HIS A 113 28.15 -28.91 -9.19
CA HIS A 113 28.49 -28.48 -7.84
C HIS A 113 27.28 -28.50 -6.88
N SER A 114 26.14 -29.04 -7.32
CA SER A 114 24.97 -29.19 -6.46
C SER A 114 25.23 -30.29 -5.44
N LEU A 115 25.02 -29.98 -4.16
CA LEU A 115 25.02 -30.98 -3.09
C LEU A 115 23.77 -31.88 -3.12
N ASN A 116 22.77 -31.52 -3.94
CA ASN A 116 21.55 -32.29 -4.12
C ASN A 116 21.04 -32.18 -5.58
N PRO A 117 21.68 -32.85 -6.55
CA PRO A 117 21.26 -32.78 -7.95
C PRO A 117 19.93 -33.54 -8.18
N PRO A 118 19.14 -33.15 -9.19
CA PRO A 118 18.05 -33.98 -9.69
C PRO A 118 18.58 -35.34 -10.15
N ILE A 119 17.83 -36.41 -9.92
CA ILE A 119 18.24 -37.76 -10.36
C ILE A 119 17.23 -38.34 -11.35
N LEU A 120 17.68 -39.29 -12.16
CA LEU A 120 16.83 -39.99 -13.09
C LEU A 120 16.33 -41.33 -12.51
N HIS A 121 15.02 -41.50 -12.53
CA HIS A 121 14.33 -42.72 -12.12
C HIS A 121 13.79 -43.46 -13.33
N ARG A 122 13.63 -44.77 -13.19
CA ARG A 122 13.04 -45.65 -14.20
C ARG A 122 13.76 -45.56 -15.55
N LYS A 123 15.07 -45.83 -15.54
CA LYS A 123 15.94 -45.80 -16.74
C LYS A 123 15.47 -46.77 -17.83
N GLU A 124 14.81 -47.85 -17.46
CA GLU A 124 14.26 -48.84 -18.40
C GLU A 124 13.28 -48.22 -19.40
N LEU A 125 12.56 -47.16 -19.00
CA LEU A 125 11.58 -46.50 -19.87
C LEU A 125 12.21 -45.61 -20.95
N LEU A 126 13.50 -45.26 -20.80
CA LEU A 126 14.23 -44.40 -21.73
C LEU A 126 15.00 -45.20 -22.77
N LEU A 127 15.10 -46.52 -22.60
CA LEU A 127 15.85 -47.44 -23.47
C LEU A 127 14.90 -48.35 -24.26
N ALA A 128 15.39 -48.87 -25.38
CA ALA A 128 14.67 -49.87 -26.16
C ALA A 128 14.63 -51.24 -25.44
N PRO A 129 13.54 -52.03 -25.57
CA PRO A 129 13.40 -53.31 -24.85
C PRO A 129 14.48 -54.35 -25.20
N ASP A 130 15.12 -54.23 -26.35
CA ASP A 130 16.23 -55.05 -26.84
C ASP A 130 17.61 -54.59 -26.33
N HIS A 131 17.67 -53.49 -25.56
CA HIS A 131 18.92 -52.97 -25.02
C HIS A 131 19.50 -53.89 -23.92
N PRO A 132 20.82 -54.21 -23.93
CA PRO A 132 21.43 -55.15 -22.98
C PRO A 132 21.19 -54.84 -21.50
N SER A 133 21.13 -53.55 -21.13
CA SER A 133 20.90 -53.09 -19.74
C SER A 133 19.43 -52.97 -19.34
N TYR A 134 18.47 -53.21 -20.25
CA TYR A 134 17.04 -52.97 -20.02
C TYR A 134 16.48 -53.79 -18.85
N GLU A 135 16.73 -55.11 -18.84
CA GLU A 135 16.17 -56.00 -17.81
C GLU A 135 16.72 -55.69 -16.42
N ILE A 136 18.01 -55.35 -16.28
CA ILE A 136 18.63 -54.98 -15.00
C ILE A 136 17.94 -53.73 -14.40
N TYR A 137 17.64 -52.73 -15.21
CA TYR A 137 16.98 -51.51 -14.74
C TYR A 137 15.51 -51.75 -14.41
N LYS A 138 14.84 -52.59 -15.19
CA LYS A 138 13.44 -52.98 -14.96
C LYS A 138 13.27 -53.77 -13.66
N GLU A 139 14.19 -54.67 -13.35
CA GLU A 139 14.21 -55.39 -12.07
C GLU A 139 14.34 -54.44 -10.88
N LEU A 140 15.29 -53.49 -10.93
CA LEU A 140 15.46 -52.47 -9.88
C LEU A 140 14.22 -51.59 -9.71
N SER A 141 13.65 -51.11 -10.81
CA SER A 141 12.42 -50.29 -10.78
C SER A 141 11.23 -51.08 -10.22
N THR A 142 11.08 -52.35 -10.59
CA THR A 142 10.00 -53.22 -10.05
C THR A 142 10.19 -53.47 -8.56
N ALA A 143 11.42 -53.71 -8.11
CA ALA A 143 11.74 -53.88 -6.69
C ALA A 143 11.43 -52.60 -5.89
N ALA A 144 11.80 -51.43 -6.41
CA ALA A 144 11.50 -50.13 -5.79
C ALA A 144 9.98 -49.85 -5.73
N GLU A 145 9.23 -50.24 -6.77
CA GLU A 145 7.77 -50.10 -6.83
C GLU A 145 7.07 -51.00 -5.81
N LEU A 146 7.52 -52.24 -5.64
CA LEU A 146 6.94 -53.19 -4.67
C LEU A 146 7.08 -52.75 -3.21
N ILE A 147 8.14 -52.00 -2.87
CA ILE A 147 8.36 -51.47 -1.52
C ILE A 147 7.83 -50.04 -1.34
N GLY A 148 7.08 -49.52 -2.33
CA GLY A 148 6.41 -48.22 -2.24
C GLY A 148 7.31 -47.00 -2.40
N LEU A 149 8.56 -47.14 -2.89
CA LEU A 149 9.47 -45.99 -3.06
C LEU A 149 8.96 -44.95 -4.08
N PHE A 150 8.03 -45.33 -4.96
CA PHE A 150 7.44 -44.42 -5.95
C PHE A 150 6.07 -43.88 -5.56
N ASP A 151 5.52 -44.24 -4.39
CA ASP A 151 4.17 -43.84 -3.96
C ASP A 151 4.06 -42.33 -3.75
N ASN A 152 5.15 -41.69 -3.32
CA ASN A 152 5.21 -40.24 -3.12
C ASN A 152 6.12 -39.57 -4.14
N SER A 153 5.58 -39.34 -5.34
CA SER A 153 6.30 -38.77 -6.50
C SER A 153 6.91 -37.38 -6.28
N THR A 154 6.53 -36.67 -5.21
CA THR A 154 7.10 -35.36 -4.85
C THR A 154 8.42 -35.45 -4.10
N ARG A 155 8.69 -36.56 -3.38
CA ARG A 155 9.91 -36.76 -2.59
C ARG A 155 11.06 -37.43 -3.35
N ILE A 156 10.81 -37.95 -4.56
CA ILE A 156 11.79 -38.80 -5.25
C ILE A 156 12.75 -38.00 -6.15
N GLY A 157 12.40 -36.78 -6.58
CA GLY A 157 13.08 -36.08 -7.68
C GLY A 157 14.57 -35.72 -7.51
N TYR A 158 15.09 -35.72 -6.28
CA TYR A 158 16.43 -35.22 -5.96
C TYR A 158 17.22 -36.23 -5.10
N GLN A 159 18.55 -36.24 -5.26
CA GLN A 159 19.43 -37.30 -4.76
C GLN A 159 19.35 -37.54 -3.25
N ARG A 160 19.35 -36.49 -2.43
CA ARG A 160 19.36 -36.61 -0.96
C ARG A 160 18.04 -37.16 -0.44
N GLN A 161 16.91 -36.66 -0.93
CA GLN A 161 15.58 -37.16 -0.54
C GLN A 161 15.39 -38.60 -0.98
N TRP A 162 15.86 -38.95 -2.18
CA TRP A 162 15.82 -40.33 -2.66
C TRP A 162 16.61 -41.28 -1.77
N LEU A 163 17.86 -40.92 -1.42
CA LEU A 163 18.69 -41.73 -0.54
C LEU A 163 18.11 -41.80 0.88
N ALA A 164 17.49 -40.73 1.38
CA ALA A 164 16.79 -40.73 2.66
C ALA A 164 15.56 -41.64 2.64
N LEU A 165 14.72 -41.55 1.61
CA LEU A 165 13.51 -42.37 1.43
C LEU A 165 13.84 -43.87 1.34
N VAL A 166 14.89 -44.22 0.59
CA VAL A 166 15.40 -45.60 0.47
C VAL A 166 15.84 -46.14 1.83
N ARG A 167 16.52 -45.31 2.64
CA ARG A 167 16.97 -45.67 3.99
C ARG A 167 15.82 -45.72 5.01
N GLU A 168 14.88 -44.78 4.96
CA GLU A 168 13.63 -44.78 5.76
C GLU A 168 12.85 -46.09 5.53
N SER A 169 12.84 -46.57 4.29
CA SER A 169 12.21 -47.85 3.91
C SER A 169 13.01 -49.07 4.36
N GLY A 170 14.17 -48.88 5.00
CA GLY A 170 15.01 -49.94 5.56
C GLY A 170 16.00 -50.56 4.57
N TYR A 171 16.26 -49.93 3.43
CA TYR A 171 17.14 -50.44 2.38
C TYR A 171 18.34 -49.51 2.11
N ARG A 172 19.36 -50.03 1.43
CA ARG A 172 20.41 -49.26 0.74
C ARG A 172 20.51 -49.72 -0.70
N ILE A 173 21.00 -48.84 -1.55
CA ILE A 173 21.32 -49.18 -2.93
C ILE A 173 22.75 -49.70 -2.99
N SER A 174 22.96 -50.86 -3.61
CA SER A 174 24.29 -51.44 -3.86
C SER A 174 24.33 -51.91 -5.32
N GLY A 175 25.02 -51.16 -6.18
CA GLY A 175 24.91 -51.33 -7.62
C GLY A 175 23.47 -51.13 -8.08
N HIS A 176 22.93 -52.02 -8.91
CA HIS A 176 21.55 -51.96 -9.40
C HIS A 176 20.57 -52.82 -8.57
N SER A 177 20.79 -52.96 -7.26
CA SER A 177 19.92 -53.74 -6.38
C SER A 177 19.68 -53.05 -5.03
N LEU A 178 18.49 -53.29 -4.46
CA LEU A 178 18.10 -52.83 -3.12
C LEU A 178 18.44 -53.91 -2.09
N VAL A 179 19.27 -53.56 -1.11
CA VAL A 179 19.75 -54.47 -0.06
C VAL A 179 19.23 -53.99 1.29
N PRO A 180 18.68 -54.87 2.16
CA PRO A 180 18.21 -54.47 3.49
C PRO A 180 19.35 -53.93 4.37
N LEU A 181 19.07 -52.88 5.15
CA LEU A 181 20.01 -52.34 6.15
C LEU A 181 20.13 -53.25 7.38
N THR A 182 21.35 -53.48 7.86
CA THR A 182 21.60 -54.22 9.11
C THR A 182 21.23 -53.39 10.34
N PRO A 183 20.91 -53.99 11.51
CA PRO A 183 20.53 -53.26 12.72
C PRO A 183 21.59 -52.26 13.19
N GLU A 184 22.87 -52.61 13.07
CA GLU A 184 24.01 -51.77 13.46
C GLU A 184 24.21 -50.55 12.53
N GLU A 185 23.75 -50.64 11.27
CA GLU A 185 23.78 -49.54 10.31
C GLU A 185 22.56 -48.60 10.47
N ARG A 186 21.46 -49.09 11.06
CA ARG A 186 20.31 -48.24 11.42
C ARG A 186 20.65 -47.27 12.55
N ASP A 187 21.47 -47.69 13.52
CA ASP A 187 21.83 -46.90 14.72
C ASP A 187 22.97 -45.89 14.53
N ARG A 188 23.84 -46.02 13.51
CA ARG A 188 24.94 -45.07 13.24
C ARG A 188 24.48 -43.70 12.68
N THR A 189 23.18 -43.47 12.55
CA THR A 189 22.59 -42.39 11.75
C THR A 189 22.50 -41.03 12.45
N ILE A 190 22.77 -40.91 13.75
CA ILE A 190 22.45 -39.68 14.50
C ILE A 190 23.60 -38.64 14.52
N GLU A 191 24.85 -39.01 14.24
CA GLU A 191 25.99 -38.17 14.67
C GLU A 191 26.85 -37.49 13.57
N SER A 192 26.62 -37.62 12.26
CA SER A 192 27.61 -37.16 11.27
C SER A 192 27.14 -36.27 10.10
N ALA A 193 26.20 -35.35 10.34
CA ALA A 193 26.08 -34.13 9.54
C ALA A 193 25.88 -32.97 10.52
N ASP A 194 26.41 -31.78 10.25
CA ASP A 194 26.17 -30.57 11.07
C ASP A 194 24.65 -30.34 11.24
N ASN A 195 24.10 -30.93 12.32
CA ASN A 195 22.67 -31.15 12.53
C ASN A 195 22.07 -29.96 13.30
N TRP A 196 22.48 -28.74 12.94
CA TRP A 196 21.85 -27.56 13.50
C TRP A 196 20.48 -27.39 12.83
N CYS A 197 19.42 -27.67 13.60
CA CYS A 197 18.04 -27.41 13.22
C CYS A 197 17.57 -26.13 13.91
N ALA A 198 16.93 -25.23 13.17
CA ALA A 198 16.50 -23.95 13.71
C ALA A 198 15.40 -24.15 14.77
N ALA A 199 15.43 -23.35 15.84
CA ALA A 199 14.35 -23.34 16.83
C ALA A 199 13.12 -22.57 16.32
N ARG A 200 12.47 -23.09 15.25
CA ARG A 200 11.41 -22.42 14.48
C ARG A 200 10.21 -22.03 15.34
N GLN A 201 9.87 -22.81 16.37
CA GLN A 201 8.79 -22.52 17.31
C GLN A 201 8.93 -21.15 18.01
N ARG A 202 10.13 -20.57 18.03
CA ARG A 202 10.44 -19.27 18.64
C ARG A 202 10.19 -18.08 17.71
N THR A 203 9.90 -18.31 16.42
CA THR A 203 9.59 -17.24 15.46
C THR A 203 8.10 -16.87 15.46
N ALA A 204 7.23 -17.76 15.97
CA ALA A 204 5.80 -17.50 16.12
C ALA A 204 5.53 -16.36 17.10
N LEU A 205 4.93 -15.28 16.61
CA LEU A 205 4.59 -14.07 17.37
C LEU A 205 3.16 -14.14 17.90
N VAL A 206 2.92 -13.60 19.10
CA VAL A 206 1.56 -13.32 19.59
C VAL A 206 1.15 -11.97 19.03
N ARG A 207 0.00 -11.91 18.35
CA ARG A 207 -0.53 -10.68 17.77
C ARG A 207 -2.02 -10.56 18.05
N TYR A 208 -2.48 -9.32 18.22
CA TYR A 208 -3.89 -9.00 18.42
C TYR A 208 -4.61 -8.67 17.09
N ASP A 209 -3.85 -8.40 16.02
CA ASP A 209 -4.35 -8.09 14.68
C ASP A 209 -4.06 -9.21 13.68
N PHE A 210 -4.88 -9.31 12.64
CA PHE A 210 -4.70 -10.26 11.54
C PHE A 210 -3.38 -10.08 10.79
N SER A 211 -2.78 -11.21 10.40
CA SER A 211 -1.56 -11.21 9.59
C SER A 211 -1.76 -10.56 8.21
N ALA A 212 -0.66 -10.13 7.59
CA ALA A 212 -0.67 -9.52 6.26
C ALA A 212 -1.43 -10.34 5.19
N PRO A 213 -1.24 -11.67 5.06
CA PRO A 213 -1.99 -12.46 4.08
C PRO A 213 -3.50 -12.50 4.38
N ILE A 214 -3.92 -12.57 5.64
CA ILE A 214 -5.34 -12.58 6.02
C ILE A 214 -6.01 -11.24 5.73
N ARG A 215 -5.35 -10.12 6.08
CA ARG A 215 -5.84 -8.77 5.71
C ARG A 215 -5.93 -8.58 4.20
N SER A 216 -5.03 -9.21 3.43
CA SER A 216 -5.11 -9.20 1.97
C SER A 216 -6.34 -9.95 1.46
N LEU A 217 -6.67 -11.11 2.04
CA LEU A 217 -7.88 -11.88 1.69
C LEU A 217 -9.16 -11.09 1.99
N GLU A 218 -9.22 -10.43 3.15
CA GLU A 218 -10.32 -9.55 3.55
C GLU A 218 -10.56 -8.45 2.51
N ARG A 219 -9.50 -7.72 2.14
CA ARG A 219 -9.56 -6.60 1.21
C ARG A 219 -10.12 -6.97 -0.16
N HIS A 220 -9.82 -8.19 -0.62
CA HIS A 220 -10.29 -8.70 -1.90
C HIS A 220 -11.63 -9.45 -1.82
N GLY A 221 -12.25 -9.52 -0.64
CA GLY A 221 -13.58 -10.11 -0.45
C GLY A 221 -13.59 -11.64 -0.41
N PHE A 222 -12.47 -12.28 -0.12
CA PHE A 222 -12.39 -13.74 0.04
C PHE A 222 -12.84 -14.24 1.43
N LEU A 223 -13.13 -13.32 2.36
CA LEU A 223 -13.54 -13.60 3.74
C LEU A 223 -15.03 -13.28 3.97
N ASP A 224 -15.87 -13.41 2.93
CA ASP A 224 -17.31 -13.13 2.96
C ASP A 224 -18.17 -14.28 3.55
N GLY A 225 -17.52 -15.35 4.03
CA GLY A 225 -18.17 -16.54 4.58
C GLY A 225 -18.49 -17.63 3.56
N ASN A 226 -18.26 -17.40 2.27
CA ASN A 226 -18.51 -18.40 1.22
C ASN A 226 -17.38 -19.42 1.04
N TYR A 227 -16.24 -19.21 1.71
CA TYR A 227 -15.03 -19.99 1.52
C TYR A 227 -14.51 -20.58 2.83
N ARG A 228 -13.99 -21.80 2.77
CA ARG A 228 -13.26 -22.45 3.86
C ARG A 228 -11.79 -22.08 3.81
N LEU A 229 -11.22 -21.72 4.96
CA LEU A 229 -9.80 -21.34 5.07
C LEU A 229 -9.01 -22.37 5.88
N PHE A 230 -7.83 -22.75 5.37
CA PHE A 230 -6.87 -23.57 6.09
C PHE A 230 -5.53 -22.85 6.22
N ASP A 231 -5.04 -22.68 7.45
CA ASP A 231 -3.77 -22.02 7.75
C ASP A 231 -2.65 -23.05 7.99
N TYR A 232 -1.76 -23.18 7.02
CA TYR A 232 -0.64 -24.12 7.04
C TYR A 232 0.57 -23.47 7.72
N GLY A 233 0.90 -23.94 8.92
CA GLY A 233 1.87 -23.32 9.81
C GLY A 233 1.27 -22.18 10.64
N CYS A 234 0.09 -22.42 11.24
CA CYS A 234 -0.67 -21.39 11.96
C CYS A 234 0.00 -20.86 13.25
N GLY A 235 1.13 -21.46 13.67
CA GLY A 235 1.81 -21.12 14.91
C GLY A 235 0.85 -21.22 16.10
N ARG A 236 0.68 -20.12 16.84
CA ARG A 236 -0.20 -20.07 18.03
C ARG A 236 -1.69 -19.96 17.69
N GLY A 237 -2.06 -19.89 16.41
CA GLY A 237 -3.43 -19.87 15.93
C GLY A 237 -4.20 -18.56 16.16
N ASP A 238 -3.52 -17.41 16.25
CA ASP A 238 -4.17 -16.10 16.43
C ASP A 238 -5.12 -15.77 15.26
N ASP A 239 -4.66 -15.92 14.02
CA ASP A 239 -5.48 -15.68 12.81
C ASP A 239 -6.69 -16.62 12.74
N VAL A 240 -6.48 -17.91 13.01
CA VAL A 240 -7.55 -18.93 12.99
C VAL A 240 -8.61 -18.64 14.05
N ARG A 241 -8.22 -18.20 15.25
CA ARG A 241 -9.17 -17.77 16.29
C ARG A 241 -9.98 -16.57 15.82
N GLY A 242 -9.31 -15.51 15.36
CA GLY A 242 -9.97 -14.29 14.90
C GLY A 242 -10.96 -14.56 13.75
N LEU A 243 -10.62 -15.43 12.81
CA LEU A 243 -11.52 -15.80 11.71
C LEU A 243 -12.77 -16.54 12.20
N ARG A 244 -12.62 -17.48 13.14
CA ARG A 244 -13.75 -18.20 13.74
C ARG A 244 -14.68 -17.29 14.53
N ASP A 245 -14.11 -16.34 15.27
CA ASP A 245 -14.87 -15.34 16.02
C ASP A 245 -15.70 -14.42 15.09
N ASN A 246 -15.25 -14.25 13.83
CA ASN A 246 -15.97 -13.54 12.78
C ASN A 246 -16.90 -14.44 11.93
N GLY A 247 -17.15 -15.68 12.36
CA GLY A 247 -18.08 -16.61 11.69
C GLY A 247 -17.55 -17.27 10.42
N ILE A 248 -16.23 -17.22 10.17
CA ILE A 248 -15.59 -17.84 9.01
C ILE A 248 -15.11 -19.26 9.38
N GLU A 249 -15.38 -20.22 8.50
CA GLU A 249 -14.97 -21.62 8.70
C GLU A 249 -13.45 -21.77 8.45
N ALA A 250 -12.66 -21.64 9.52
CA ALA A 250 -11.19 -21.68 9.47
C ALA A 250 -10.59 -22.84 10.28
N TYR A 251 -9.53 -23.45 9.76
CA TYR A 251 -8.75 -24.52 10.38
C TYR A 251 -7.26 -24.19 10.31
N GLY A 252 -6.43 -24.78 11.16
CA GLY A 252 -4.99 -24.53 11.12
C GLY A 252 -4.18 -25.69 11.66
N TRP A 253 -3.02 -25.90 11.07
CA TRP A 253 -2.06 -26.92 11.46
C TRP A 253 -0.69 -26.29 11.67
N ASP A 254 0.06 -26.76 12.66
CA ASP A 254 1.44 -26.34 12.92
C ASP A 254 2.23 -27.53 13.45
N PRO A 255 3.46 -27.79 12.97
CA PRO A 255 4.27 -28.92 13.42
C PRO A 255 4.51 -28.99 14.93
N PHE A 256 4.48 -27.85 15.62
CA PHE A 256 4.78 -27.75 17.05
C PHE A 256 3.55 -27.39 17.89
N TYR A 257 2.80 -26.37 17.49
CA TYR A 257 1.69 -25.83 18.27
C TYR A 257 0.36 -26.55 18.05
N ALA A 258 0.19 -27.22 16.89
CA ALA A 258 -1.03 -27.96 16.56
C ALA A 258 -0.74 -29.22 15.72
N PRO A 259 0.13 -30.15 16.22
CA PRO A 259 0.56 -31.31 15.44
C PRO A 259 -0.56 -32.34 15.23
N GLU A 260 -1.49 -32.43 16.17
CA GLU A 260 -2.61 -33.39 16.17
C GLU A 260 -3.75 -32.99 15.22
N THR A 261 -3.73 -31.76 14.66
CA THR A 261 -4.78 -31.31 13.76
C THR A 261 -4.66 -31.98 12.40
N VAL A 262 -5.75 -32.58 11.91
CA VAL A 262 -5.76 -33.21 10.58
C VAL A 262 -5.66 -32.12 9.50
N ARG A 263 -4.75 -32.35 8.54
CA ARG A 263 -4.62 -31.52 7.35
C ARG A 263 -5.77 -31.84 6.39
N LEU A 264 -6.72 -30.90 6.27
CA LEU A 264 -7.92 -31.04 5.45
C LEU A 264 -7.84 -30.12 4.22
N PRO A 265 -8.33 -30.55 3.05
CA PRO A 265 -8.48 -29.67 1.91
C PRO A 265 -9.44 -28.51 2.20
N ALA A 266 -9.13 -27.32 1.69
CA ALA A 266 -9.94 -26.11 1.87
C ALA A 266 -9.97 -25.29 0.57
N ASP A 267 -10.97 -24.41 0.42
CA ASP A 267 -11.06 -23.51 -0.73
C ASP A 267 -9.84 -22.58 -0.79
N LEU A 268 -9.47 -22.02 0.35
CA LEU A 268 -8.36 -21.09 0.54
C LEU A 268 -7.33 -21.70 1.49
N VAL A 269 -6.06 -21.74 1.08
CA VAL A 269 -4.96 -22.16 1.96
C VAL A 269 -4.00 -21.00 2.15
N ASN A 270 -3.67 -20.68 3.41
CA ASN A 270 -2.65 -19.70 3.75
C ASN A 270 -1.35 -20.42 4.13
N LEU A 271 -0.22 -19.99 3.54
CA LEU A 271 1.14 -20.37 3.89
C LEU A 271 1.90 -19.09 4.30
N GLY A 272 1.56 -18.58 5.47
CA GLY A 272 2.02 -17.28 5.96
C GLY A 272 3.38 -17.35 6.65
N PHE A 273 4.44 -16.80 6.05
CA PHE A 273 5.79 -16.67 6.62
C PHE A 273 6.52 -17.99 6.97
N VAL A 274 5.93 -19.14 6.64
CA VAL A 274 6.47 -20.47 6.95
C VAL A 274 7.77 -20.76 6.19
N ILE A 275 7.80 -20.47 4.89
CA ILE A 275 8.99 -20.73 4.07
C ILE A 275 10.17 -19.83 4.40
N ASN A 276 9.98 -18.77 5.21
CA ASN A 276 11.10 -17.97 5.70
C ASN A 276 11.88 -18.68 6.81
N VAL A 277 11.24 -19.55 7.60
CA VAL A 277 11.83 -20.08 8.84
C VAL A 277 12.42 -21.48 8.69
N ILE A 278 12.24 -22.10 7.53
CA ILE A 278 12.76 -23.42 7.21
C ILE A 278 14.14 -23.27 6.53
N GLU A 279 15.18 -23.70 7.22
CA GLU A 279 16.60 -23.63 6.81
C GLU A 279 16.97 -24.61 5.69
N ASP A 280 16.15 -25.64 5.50
CA ASP A 280 16.35 -26.63 4.48
C ASP A 280 15.55 -26.29 3.22
N PHE A 281 16.22 -26.28 2.06
CA PHE A 281 15.56 -25.96 0.80
C PHE A 281 14.52 -27.02 0.42
N ASP A 282 14.83 -28.28 0.71
CA ASP A 282 13.98 -29.41 0.34
C ASP A 282 12.74 -29.43 1.23
N GLU A 283 12.90 -29.20 2.53
CA GLU A 283 11.75 -29.09 3.45
C GLU A 283 10.86 -27.87 3.13
N ARG A 284 11.44 -26.74 2.66
CA ARG A 284 10.64 -25.60 2.17
C ARG A 284 9.76 -25.99 1.00
N LEU A 285 10.33 -26.74 0.05
CA LEU A 285 9.59 -27.22 -1.11
C LEU A 285 8.50 -28.21 -0.71
N GLU A 286 8.79 -29.12 0.23
CA GLU A 286 7.79 -30.05 0.78
C GLU A 286 6.63 -29.32 1.48
N ALA A 287 6.93 -28.31 2.31
CA ALA A 287 5.90 -27.49 2.96
C ALA A 287 5.03 -26.75 1.95
N LEU A 288 5.64 -26.17 0.90
CA LEU A 288 4.93 -25.48 -0.18
C LEU A 288 4.01 -26.43 -0.96
N LEU A 289 4.53 -27.58 -1.41
CA LEU A 289 3.75 -28.59 -2.13
C LEU A 289 2.66 -29.20 -1.25
N GLY A 290 2.95 -29.38 0.05
CA GLY A 290 1.97 -29.81 1.05
C GLY A 290 0.80 -28.83 1.16
N ALA A 291 1.07 -27.52 1.30
CA ALA A 291 0.04 -26.50 1.32
C ALA A 291 -0.75 -26.44 0.00
N TRP A 292 -0.06 -26.53 -1.14
CA TRP A 292 -0.70 -26.56 -2.46
C TRP A 292 -1.63 -27.76 -2.66
N SER A 293 -1.26 -28.93 -2.13
CA SER A 293 -2.10 -30.13 -2.22
C SER A 293 -3.46 -29.96 -1.55
N LEU A 294 -3.54 -29.15 -0.48
CA LEU A 294 -4.77 -28.86 0.26
C LEU A 294 -5.61 -27.75 -0.39
N ALA A 295 -5.00 -26.90 -1.23
CA ALA A 295 -5.68 -25.76 -1.83
C ALA A 295 -6.59 -26.21 -2.98
N GLN A 296 -7.90 -26.02 -2.83
CA GLN A 296 -8.87 -26.33 -3.89
C GLN A 296 -9.02 -25.18 -4.89
N ARG A 297 -8.95 -23.92 -4.44
CA ARG A 297 -9.13 -22.75 -5.31
C ARG A 297 -7.96 -21.77 -5.30
N LEU A 298 -7.47 -21.39 -4.12
CA LEU A 298 -6.42 -20.37 -3.97
C LEU A 298 -5.41 -20.77 -2.89
N LEU A 299 -4.12 -20.66 -3.20
CA LEU A 299 -3.03 -20.67 -2.24
C LEU A 299 -2.49 -19.25 -2.06
N VAL A 300 -2.40 -18.79 -0.81
CA VAL A 300 -1.78 -17.52 -0.42
C VAL A 300 -0.42 -17.82 0.19
N VAL A 301 0.64 -17.25 -0.38
CA VAL A 301 1.99 -17.38 0.16
C VAL A 301 2.47 -16.01 0.60
N ALA A 302 2.90 -15.89 1.86
CA ALA A 302 3.50 -14.66 2.37
C ALA A 302 4.94 -14.89 2.81
N VAL A 303 5.84 -13.98 2.44
CA VAL A 303 7.26 -13.99 2.80
C VAL A 303 7.76 -12.66 3.31
N MET A 304 8.81 -12.70 4.12
CA MET A 304 9.62 -11.51 4.42
C MET A 304 10.54 -11.18 3.24
N LEU A 305 10.50 -9.90 2.83
CA LEU A 305 11.37 -9.39 1.76
C LEU A 305 12.75 -8.99 2.30
N SER A 306 13.78 -9.08 1.47
CA SER A 306 15.12 -8.59 1.79
C SER A 306 15.15 -7.06 1.77
N ASN A 307 15.40 -6.45 2.93
CA ASN A 307 15.72 -5.03 3.03
C ASN A 307 17.23 -4.86 3.16
N GLU A 308 17.80 -3.83 2.52
CA GLU A 308 19.23 -3.50 2.62
C GLU A 308 19.67 -3.24 4.08
N ASN A 309 18.72 -2.94 4.98
CA ASN A 309 18.96 -2.58 6.38
C ASN A 309 18.78 -3.73 7.40
N ASP A 310 18.39 -4.95 6.99
CA ASP A 310 17.95 -6.01 7.92
C ASP A 310 18.95 -7.17 8.15
N ALA A 311 20.20 -7.07 7.70
CA ALA A 311 21.19 -8.14 7.87
C ALA A 311 21.74 -8.23 9.31
N ARG A 312 20.89 -8.48 10.31
CA ARG A 312 21.28 -8.80 11.69
C ARG A 312 21.47 -10.31 11.85
N GLY A 313 22.66 -10.82 11.55
CA GLY A 313 23.05 -12.20 11.86
C GLY A 313 24.17 -12.73 10.98
N SER A 314 24.62 -13.95 11.26
CA SER A 314 25.63 -14.63 10.43
C SER A 314 24.95 -15.32 9.25
N GLN A 315 25.50 -15.17 8.05
CA GLN A 315 25.04 -15.93 6.88
C GLN A 315 25.10 -17.43 7.17
N PHE A 316 24.00 -18.13 6.90
CA PHE A 316 23.89 -19.58 7.06
C PHE A 316 23.06 -20.12 5.91
N ARG A 317 23.65 -21.01 5.10
CA ARG A 317 23.06 -21.49 3.84
C ARG A 317 22.64 -20.32 2.95
N ASP A 318 21.37 -20.23 2.57
CA ASP A 318 20.81 -19.16 1.74
C ASP A 318 20.08 -18.07 2.55
N GLY A 319 20.14 -18.12 3.88
CA GLY A 319 19.51 -17.16 4.78
C GLY A 319 20.44 -16.68 5.89
N VAL A 320 19.83 -16.20 6.97
CA VAL A 320 20.54 -15.62 8.11
C VAL A 320 20.22 -16.42 9.37
N LYS A 321 21.27 -16.84 10.10
CA LYS A 321 21.13 -17.39 11.45
C LYS A 321 21.14 -16.23 12.45
N THR A 322 20.08 -16.12 13.24
CA THR A 322 19.93 -15.07 14.26
C THR A 322 20.62 -15.45 15.58
N GLN A 323 20.86 -14.46 16.45
CA GLN A 323 21.40 -14.68 17.80
C GLN A 323 20.48 -15.54 18.71
N ARG A 324 19.22 -15.79 18.30
CA ARG A 324 18.25 -16.60 19.05
C ARG A 324 18.22 -18.07 18.61
N ASP A 325 19.21 -18.50 17.82
CA ASP A 325 19.26 -19.81 17.16
C ASP A 325 18.00 -20.09 16.30
N THR A 326 17.53 -19.07 15.58
CA THR A 326 16.50 -19.21 14.53
C THR A 326 17.09 -18.93 13.15
N PHE A 327 16.47 -19.48 12.12
CA PHE A 327 16.82 -19.22 10.71
C PHE A 327 15.79 -18.28 10.10
N GLN A 328 16.25 -17.35 9.25
CA GLN A 328 15.39 -16.49 8.46
C GLN A 328 15.93 -16.36 7.03
N LYS A 329 15.18 -16.84 6.04
CA LYS A 329 15.38 -16.52 4.63
C LYS A 329 14.61 -15.26 4.30
N TYR A 330 15.29 -14.27 3.73
CA TYR A 330 14.65 -13.11 3.10
C TYR A 330 14.63 -13.31 1.59
N PHE A 331 13.52 -12.97 0.95
CA PHE A 331 13.35 -13.12 -0.50
C PHE A 331 13.34 -11.75 -1.19
N THR A 332 13.80 -11.69 -2.44
CA THR A 332 13.36 -10.60 -3.31
C THR A 332 11.99 -10.93 -3.89
N GLN A 333 11.20 -9.91 -4.29
CA GLN A 333 9.87 -10.12 -4.88
C GLN A 333 9.94 -11.00 -6.14
N ARG A 334 10.99 -10.82 -6.95
CA ARG A 334 11.24 -11.64 -8.14
C ARG A 334 11.63 -13.07 -7.76
N GLU A 335 12.52 -13.25 -6.78
CA GLU A 335 12.98 -14.57 -6.34
C GLU A 335 11.82 -15.41 -5.82
N ILE A 336 10.93 -14.85 -5.00
CA ILE A 336 9.78 -15.61 -4.49
C ILE A 336 8.80 -15.95 -5.61
N LYS A 337 8.54 -15.02 -6.54
CA LYS A 337 7.70 -15.31 -7.71
C LYS A 337 8.28 -16.46 -8.55
N ASP A 338 9.56 -16.37 -8.91
CA ASP A 338 10.26 -17.41 -9.68
C ASP A 338 10.29 -18.76 -8.93
N TYR A 339 10.41 -18.73 -7.61
CA TYR A 339 10.37 -19.94 -6.78
C TYR A 339 9.00 -20.61 -6.83
N LEU A 340 7.92 -19.85 -6.67
CA LEU A 340 6.54 -20.36 -6.74
C LEU A 340 6.19 -20.83 -8.15
N ASP A 341 6.50 -20.04 -9.17
CA ASP A 341 6.22 -20.36 -10.58
C ASP A 341 6.87 -21.70 -10.99
N ARG A 342 8.11 -21.94 -10.54
CA ARG A 342 8.84 -23.18 -10.84
C ARG A 342 8.38 -24.37 -10.00
N ALA A 343 8.03 -24.15 -8.74
CA ALA A 343 7.65 -25.22 -7.82
C ALA A 343 6.23 -25.74 -8.11
N LEU A 344 5.31 -24.85 -8.48
CA LEU A 344 3.89 -25.19 -8.64
C LEU A 344 3.46 -25.34 -10.10
N ASP A 345 4.30 -24.94 -11.06
CA ASP A 345 3.99 -24.83 -12.50
C ASP A 345 2.77 -23.94 -12.81
N GLU A 346 2.44 -23.05 -11.88
CA GLU A 346 1.34 -22.10 -11.95
C GLU A 346 1.87 -20.68 -11.73
N GLU A 347 1.22 -19.70 -12.34
CA GLU A 347 1.65 -18.30 -12.25
C GLU A 347 1.29 -17.69 -10.88
N ALA A 348 2.30 -17.21 -10.16
CA ALA A 348 2.15 -16.51 -8.89
C ALA A 348 1.94 -15.01 -9.10
N MET A 349 0.81 -14.51 -8.59
CA MET A 349 0.40 -13.12 -8.74
C MET A 349 0.76 -12.29 -7.50
N PRO A 350 1.54 -11.21 -7.63
CA PRO A 350 1.81 -10.31 -6.51
C PRO A 350 0.56 -9.49 -6.17
N VAL A 351 0.17 -9.54 -4.89
CA VAL A 351 -1.01 -8.83 -4.36
C VAL A 351 -0.60 -7.77 -3.34
N ALA A 352 0.42 -8.05 -2.54
CA ALA A 352 1.03 -7.10 -1.63
C ALA A 352 2.55 -7.40 -1.52
N PRO A 353 3.33 -6.56 -0.84
CA PRO A 353 4.77 -6.78 -0.67
C PRO A 353 5.00 -8.11 0.04
N GLY A 354 5.68 -9.04 -0.64
CA GLY A 354 5.90 -10.39 -0.12
C GLY A 354 4.65 -11.27 -0.04
N VAL A 355 3.46 -10.84 -0.51
CA VAL A 355 2.23 -11.65 -0.54
C VAL A 355 1.85 -11.96 -1.98
N LEU A 356 1.83 -13.25 -2.31
CA LEU A 356 1.51 -13.75 -3.64
C LEU A 356 0.34 -14.74 -3.59
N TYR A 357 -0.52 -14.67 -4.61
CA TYR A 357 -1.66 -15.55 -4.81
C TYR A 357 -1.37 -16.52 -5.95
N VAL A 358 -1.68 -17.80 -5.75
CA VAL A 358 -1.58 -18.84 -6.78
C VAL A 358 -2.95 -19.49 -6.92
N PHE A 359 -3.59 -19.28 -8.08
CA PHE A 359 -4.95 -19.77 -8.32
C PHE A 359 -4.94 -21.16 -8.98
N ARG A 360 -5.61 -22.10 -8.32
CA ARG A 360 -5.93 -23.42 -8.88
C ARG A 360 -7.22 -23.37 -9.70
N ASP A 361 -8.20 -22.61 -9.23
CA ASP A 361 -9.45 -22.32 -9.95
C ASP A 361 -9.24 -21.15 -10.92
N LYS A 362 -9.23 -21.45 -12.21
CA LYS A 362 -9.01 -20.45 -13.28
C LYS A 362 -10.19 -19.52 -13.51
N ASP A 363 -11.41 -19.93 -13.15
CA ASP A 363 -12.58 -19.04 -13.21
C ASP A 363 -12.54 -18.03 -12.05
N LEU A 364 -12.01 -18.44 -10.89
CA LEU A 364 -11.78 -17.54 -9.76
C LEU A 364 -10.64 -16.55 -10.05
N GLU A 365 -9.56 -17.00 -10.68
CA GLU A 365 -8.44 -16.16 -11.13
C GLU A 365 -8.92 -15.04 -12.05
N GLN A 366 -9.75 -15.36 -13.05
CA GLN A 366 -10.30 -14.36 -13.98
C GLN A 366 -11.22 -13.36 -13.30
N ARG A 367 -12.10 -13.83 -12.40
CA ARG A 367 -12.98 -12.94 -11.63
C ARG A 367 -12.17 -12.02 -10.73
N PHE A 368 -11.12 -12.54 -10.10
CA PHE A 368 -10.18 -11.74 -9.32
C PHE A 368 -9.50 -10.66 -10.16
N LEU A 369 -8.95 -11.00 -11.34
CA LEU A 369 -8.33 -10.05 -12.25
C LEU A 369 -9.29 -8.96 -12.73
N LEU A 370 -10.52 -9.33 -13.11
CA LEU A 370 -11.54 -8.38 -13.52
C LEU A 370 -11.90 -7.41 -12.38
N GLU A 371 -12.13 -7.93 -11.18
CA GLU A 371 -12.48 -7.15 -10.00
C GLU A 371 -11.32 -6.29 -9.49
N ARG A 372 -10.08 -6.77 -9.60
CA ARG A 372 -8.86 -6.04 -9.23
C ARG A 372 -8.75 -4.71 -9.95
N TYR A 373 -9.19 -4.65 -11.20
CA TYR A 373 -9.11 -3.44 -12.04
C TYR A 373 -10.45 -2.76 -12.26
N ARG A 374 -11.55 -3.20 -11.63
CA ARG A 374 -12.88 -2.61 -11.81
C ARG A 374 -13.00 -1.25 -11.12
N SER A 375 -13.79 -0.34 -11.69
CA SER A 375 -14.12 0.93 -11.03
C SER A 375 -15.29 0.73 -10.04
N ARG A 376 -15.00 0.59 -8.74
CA ARG A 376 -16.02 0.48 -7.69
C ARG A 376 -16.49 1.86 -7.30
N ARG A 377 -17.42 2.44 -8.06
CA ARG A 377 -18.32 3.39 -7.42
C ARG A 377 -19.22 2.59 -6.47
N ARG A 378 -19.16 2.89 -5.17
CA ARG A 378 -20.42 2.89 -4.41
C ARG A 378 -21.30 3.82 -5.24
N HIS A 379 -22.35 3.27 -5.85
CA HIS A 379 -23.42 4.11 -6.32
C HIS A 379 -23.98 4.77 -5.05
N LEU A 380 -23.35 5.87 -4.62
CA LEU A 380 -24.09 7.02 -4.16
C LEU A 380 -24.99 7.32 -5.36
N CYS A 381 -26.13 6.63 -5.40
CA CYS A 381 -27.32 7.24 -5.90
C CYS A 381 -27.30 8.59 -5.21
N THR A 382 -27.00 9.63 -5.98
CA THR A 382 -27.64 10.91 -5.82
C THR A 382 -29.15 10.64 -5.82
N LEU A 383 -29.64 10.13 -4.69
CA LEU A 383 -30.87 10.58 -4.10
C LEU A 383 -30.56 12.01 -3.68
N THR A 384 -30.37 12.90 -4.66
CA THR A 384 -30.88 14.24 -4.52
C THR A 384 -32.33 14.00 -4.11
N SER A 385 -32.61 14.28 -2.85
CA SER A 385 -33.94 14.56 -2.35
C SER A 385 -34.48 15.69 -3.22
N ALA A 386 -34.95 15.35 -4.42
CA ALA A 386 -35.87 16.17 -5.16
C ALA A 386 -37.14 16.14 -4.32
N ARG A 387 -37.31 17.18 -3.49
CA ARG A 387 -38.62 17.52 -2.94
C ARG A 387 -39.64 17.37 -4.08
N PRO A 388 -40.82 16.76 -3.83
CA PRO A 388 -41.83 16.66 -4.86
C PRO A 388 -42.15 18.09 -5.33
N LEU A 389 -41.70 18.43 -6.54
CA LEU A 389 -42.14 19.63 -7.22
C LEU A 389 -43.61 19.39 -7.51
N ASN A 390 -44.48 20.05 -6.75
CA ASN A 390 -45.91 20.16 -7.04
C ASN A 390 -46.06 20.68 -8.46
N ARG A 391 -46.25 19.77 -9.41
CA ARG A 391 -46.51 20.10 -10.80
C ARG A 391 -48.03 20.21 -10.97
N THR A 392 -48.50 21.43 -11.06
CA THR A 392 -49.87 21.77 -11.46
C THR A 392 -50.19 21.11 -12.79
N GLU A 393 -51.16 20.21 -12.77
CA GLU A 393 -51.70 19.53 -13.94
C GLU A 393 -52.32 20.55 -14.91
N ARG A 394 -51.95 20.47 -16.19
CA ARG A 394 -52.87 20.83 -17.28
C ARG A 394 -52.50 20.10 -18.57
N ASN A 395 -53.50 19.34 -19.03
CA ASN A 395 -53.71 18.73 -20.35
C ASN A 395 -53.11 17.35 -20.63
N GLY A 396 -53.97 16.32 -20.57
CA GLY A 396 -53.69 14.96 -21.03
C GLY A 396 -54.74 13.90 -20.63
N LEU A 397 -56.04 14.20 -20.69
CA LEU A 397 -57.11 13.25 -20.33
C LEU A 397 -57.30 12.16 -21.41
N ARG A 398 -56.42 11.14 -21.42
CA ARG A 398 -56.70 9.86 -22.11
C ARG A 398 -55.93 8.63 -21.60
N ASN A 399 -54.90 8.75 -20.73
CA ASN A 399 -54.05 7.60 -20.29
C ASN A 399 -53.97 7.28 -18.78
N ARG A 400 -54.73 7.97 -17.90
CA ARG A 400 -54.59 7.82 -16.43
C ARG A 400 -54.72 6.40 -15.88
N GLY A 401 -55.60 5.57 -16.44
CA GLY A 401 -55.83 4.21 -15.94
C GLY A 401 -54.69 3.22 -16.21
N ALA A 402 -53.90 3.42 -17.25
CA ALA A 402 -52.74 2.57 -17.57
C ALA A 402 -51.50 2.99 -16.77
N GLU A 403 -51.32 4.30 -16.56
CA GLU A 403 -50.23 4.89 -15.78
C GLU A 403 -50.32 4.52 -14.29
N LEU A 404 -51.51 4.61 -13.69
CA LEU A 404 -51.74 4.20 -12.29
C LEU A 404 -51.38 2.72 -12.04
N ARG A 405 -51.82 1.82 -12.92
CA ARG A 405 -51.50 0.38 -12.85
C ARG A 405 -50.03 0.05 -13.11
N SER A 406 -49.30 0.94 -13.79
CA SER A 406 -47.85 0.80 -13.99
C SER A 406 -47.08 1.27 -12.76
N ALA A 407 -47.53 2.37 -12.12
CA ALA A 407 -46.96 2.88 -10.89
C ALA A 407 -47.16 1.91 -9.70
N GLU A 408 -48.36 1.33 -9.56
CA GLU A 408 -48.65 0.31 -8.54
C GLU A 408 -47.77 -0.94 -8.70
N ARG A 409 -47.58 -1.42 -9.94
CA ARG A 409 -46.68 -2.54 -10.23
C ARG A 409 -45.21 -2.21 -9.98
N TYR A 410 -44.78 -0.99 -10.30
CA TYR A 410 -43.42 -0.54 -9.98
C TYR A 410 -43.18 -0.54 -8.47
N MET A 411 -44.13 -0.02 -7.67
CA MET A 411 -44.02 -0.03 -6.21
C MET A 411 -44.00 -1.44 -5.63
N ALA A 412 -44.79 -2.37 -6.16
CA ALA A 412 -44.83 -3.75 -5.70
C ALA A 412 -43.53 -4.54 -5.95
N TYR A 413 -42.79 -4.20 -7.01
CA TYR A 413 -41.53 -4.86 -7.40
C TYR A 413 -40.31 -3.94 -7.28
N ARG A 414 -40.38 -2.91 -6.43
CA ARG A 414 -39.36 -1.87 -6.34
C ARG A 414 -37.96 -2.41 -6.07
N GLU A 415 -37.80 -3.28 -5.08
CA GLU A 415 -36.50 -3.84 -4.72
C GLU A 415 -35.86 -4.67 -5.86
N PRO A 416 -36.54 -5.65 -6.48
CA PRO A 416 -36.03 -6.34 -7.67
C PRO A 416 -35.68 -5.41 -8.84
N LEU A 417 -36.50 -4.36 -9.07
CA LEU A 417 -36.25 -3.40 -10.14
C LEU A 417 -35.05 -2.48 -9.85
N ASP A 418 -34.87 -2.06 -8.59
CA ASP A 418 -33.73 -1.27 -8.15
C ASP A 418 -32.43 -2.09 -8.24
N ARG A 419 -32.46 -3.38 -7.86
CA ARG A 419 -31.33 -4.31 -8.06
C ARG A 419 -31.01 -4.53 -9.55
N LEU A 420 -32.02 -4.73 -10.39
CA LEU A 420 -31.85 -4.85 -11.84
C LEU A 420 -31.25 -3.57 -12.45
N TRP A 421 -31.72 -2.40 -12.01
CA TRP A 421 -31.20 -1.11 -12.46
C TRP A 421 -29.73 -0.93 -12.06
N ALA A 422 -29.38 -1.23 -10.81
CA ALA A 422 -27.99 -1.20 -10.34
C ALA A 422 -27.11 -2.17 -11.15
N GLN A 423 -27.61 -3.36 -11.45
CA GLN A 423 -26.91 -4.34 -12.28
C GLN A 423 -26.70 -3.84 -13.72
N TRP A 424 -27.72 -3.24 -14.33
CA TRP A 424 -27.60 -2.62 -15.67
C TRP A 424 -26.53 -1.52 -15.67
N LEU A 425 -26.55 -0.62 -14.69
CA LEU A 425 -25.54 0.44 -14.56
C LEU A 425 -24.13 -0.11 -14.29
N SER A 426 -24.04 -1.28 -13.66
CA SER A 426 -22.78 -1.94 -13.34
C SER A 426 -22.18 -2.68 -14.54
N LEU A 427 -23.02 -3.20 -15.44
CA LEU A 427 -22.64 -3.88 -16.68
C LEU A 427 -22.41 -2.91 -17.85
N GLY A 428 -22.92 -1.68 -17.82
CA GLY A 428 -22.78 -0.73 -18.94
C GLY A 428 -23.49 -1.16 -20.23
N ARG A 429 -24.26 -2.25 -20.16
CA ARG A 429 -25.09 -2.84 -21.21
C ARG A 429 -26.30 -3.48 -20.57
N THR A 430 -27.33 -3.78 -21.37
CA THR A 430 -28.50 -4.51 -20.89
C THR A 430 -28.09 -5.90 -20.36
N PRO A 431 -28.50 -6.28 -19.13
CA PRO A 431 -28.23 -7.60 -18.57
C PRO A 431 -28.88 -8.72 -19.40
N MET A 432 -28.23 -9.89 -19.46
CA MET A 432 -28.82 -11.11 -20.02
C MET A 432 -29.72 -11.80 -19.00
N LYS A 433 -30.64 -12.64 -19.47
CA LYS A 433 -31.59 -13.35 -18.59
C LYS A 433 -30.88 -14.24 -17.56
N GLU A 434 -29.74 -14.84 -17.92
CA GLU A 434 -28.93 -15.70 -17.05
C GLU A 434 -28.13 -14.93 -16.00
N GLU A 435 -27.96 -13.61 -16.14
CA GLU A 435 -27.20 -12.78 -15.20
C GLU A 435 -28.06 -12.26 -14.05
N VAL A 436 -29.39 -12.30 -14.17
CA VAL A 436 -30.33 -11.62 -13.27
C VAL A 436 -30.75 -12.52 -12.12
N ILE A 437 -30.48 -12.08 -10.89
CA ILE A 437 -30.79 -12.83 -9.65
C ILE A 437 -32.30 -12.97 -9.47
N ASP A 438 -33.05 -11.87 -9.57
CA ASP A 438 -34.51 -11.85 -9.36
C ASP A 438 -35.32 -12.14 -10.64
N HIS A 439 -34.76 -12.90 -11.57
CA HIS A 439 -35.36 -13.11 -12.89
C HIS A 439 -36.80 -13.63 -12.80
N ASP A 440 -37.05 -14.64 -11.96
CA ASP A 440 -38.36 -15.28 -11.84
C ASP A 440 -39.41 -14.36 -11.22
N ALA A 441 -39.03 -13.57 -10.21
CA ALA A 441 -39.91 -12.57 -9.59
C ALA A 441 -40.30 -11.47 -10.59
N LEU A 442 -39.34 -11.00 -11.38
CA LEU A 442 -39.59 -10.00 -12.43
C LEU A 442 -40.45 -10.54 -13.57
N LEU A 443 -40.28 -11.82 -13.93
CA LEU A 443 -41.10 -12.48 -14.94
C LEU A 443 -42.56 -12.61 -14.48
N GLN A 444 -42.79 -12.97 -13.22
CA GLN A 444 -44.14 -13.04 -12.63
C GLN A 444 -44.83 -11.67 -12.59
N GLY A 445 -44.12 -10.60 -12.25
CA GLY A 445 -44.69 -9.25 -12.15
C GLY A 445 -44.97 -8.56 -13.49
N PHE A 446 -44.14 -8.80 -14.51
CA PHE A 446 -44.18 -8.05 -15.78
C PHE A 446 -44.49 -8.92 -17.01
N GLY A 447 -44.61 -10.23 -16.85
CA GLY A 447 -44.85 -11.22 -17.92
C GLY A 447 -43.66 -11.44 -18.86
N SER A 448 -42.75 -10.48 -18.99
CA SER A 448 -41.53 -10.59 -19.77
C SER A 448 -40.40 -9.73 -19.18
N PHE A 449 -39.16 -10.20 -19.32
CA PHE A 449 -37.97 -9.47 -18.88
C PHE A 449 -37.82 -8.10 -19.58
N LYS A 450 -38.17 -8.02 -20.88
CA LYS A 450 -38.21 -6.74 -21.62
C LYS A 450 -39.25 -5.76 -21.05
N GLY A 451 -40.34 -6.27 -20.50
CA GLY A 451 -41.36 -5.47 -19.82
C GLY A 451 -40.83 -4.82 -18.54
N ALA A 452 -40.04 -5.55 -17.75
CA ALA A 452 -39.39 -5.02 -16.55
C ALA A 452 -38.37 -3.91 -16.89
N LEU A 453 -37.51 -4.13 -17.88
CA LEU A 453 -36.56 -3.10 -18.34
C LEU A 453 -37.25 -1.82 -18.83
N ARG A 454 -38.31 -1.97 -19.64
CA ARG A 454 -39.10 -0.82 -20.11
C ARG A 454 -39.78 -0.07 -18.97
N CYS A 455 -40.22 -0.78 -17.93
CA CYS A 455 -40.78 -0.15 -16.75
C CYS A 455 -39.74 0.73 -16.02
N ILE A 456 -38.49 0.25 -15.91
CA ILE A 456 -37.38 1.04 -15.34
C ILE A 456 -37.10 2.28 -16.20
N GLU A 457 -37.02 2.12 -17.53
CA GLU A 457 -36.78 3.24 -18.46
C GLU A 457 -37.83 4.34 -18.31
N ILE A 458 -39.12 3.98 -18.34
CA ILE A 458 -40.23 4.94 -18.21
C ILE A 458 -40.16 5.67 -16.87
N GLN A 459 -39.95 4.92 -15.78
CA GLN A 459 -39.91 5.51 -14.44
C GLN A 459 -38.71 6.45 -14.27
N ARG A 460 -37.50 6.02 -14.65
CA ARG A 460 -36.29 6.85 -14.50
C ARG A 460 -36.32 8.09 -15.41
N ARG A 461 -36.80 7.97 -16.66
CA ARG A 461 -37.01 9.13 -17.54
C ARG A 461 -37.97 10.15 -16.91
N SER A 462 -39.02 9.68 -16.24
CA SER A 462 -39.95 10.57 -15.52
C SER A 462 -39.32 11.23 -14.28
N GLU A 463 -38.37 10.59 -13.62
CA GLU A 463 -37.74 11.09 -12.38
C GLU A 463 -36.59 12.08 -12.64
N ILE A 464 -35.68 11.73 -13.54
CA ILE A 464 -34.45 12.51 -13.79
C ILE A 464 -34.45 13.27 -15.13
N GLY A 465 -35.43 13.01 -16.01
CA GLY A 465 -35.50 13.56 -17.36
C GLY A 465 -34.76 12.73 -18.40
N ASP A 466 -35.15 12.88 -19.67
CA ASP A 466 -34.61 12.09 -20.79
C ASP A 466 -33.10 12.31 -21.01
N GLU A 467 -32.64 13.56 -20.96
CA GLU A 467 -31.22 13.88 -21.17
C GLU A 467 -30.32 13.28 -20.08
N ALA A 468 -30.71 13.39 -18.81
CA ALA A 468 -29.96 12.83 -17.69
C ALA A 468 -29.97 11.30 -17.69
N PHE A 469 -31.08 10.69 -18.13
CA PHE A 469 -31.18 9.24 -18.30
C PHE A 469 -30.17 8.72 -19.33
N GLU A 470 -30.13 9.32 -20.52
CA GLU A 470 -29.17 8.95 -21.57
C GLU A 470 -27.71 9.22 -21.15
N ALA A 471 -27.46 10.34 -20.47
CA ALA A 471 -26.14 10.66 -19.93
C ALA A 471 -25.68 9.62 -18.89
N THR A 472 -26.58 9.15 -18.03
CA THR A 472 -26.28 8.12 -17.02
C THR A 472 -25.92 6.78 -17.66
N LEU A 473 -26.69 6.35 -18.65
CA LEU A 473 -26.40 5.12 -19.40
C LEU A 473 -25.10 5.23 -20.19
N THR A 474 -24.85 6.37 -20.84
CA THR A 474 -23.61 6.62 -21.59
C THR A 474 -22.39 6.60 -20.67
N ALA A 475 -22.47 7.25 -19.51
CA ALA A 475 -21.41 7.23 -18.51
C ALA A 475 -21.15 5.82 -17.95
N SER A 476 -22.20 5.05 -17.71
CA SER A 476 -22.12 3.64 -17.30
C SER A 476 -21.45 2.78 -18.36
N LYS A 477 -21.85 2.92 -19.63
CA LYS A 477 -21.25 2.24 -20.78
C LYS A 477 -19.75 2.55 -20.91
N ASN A 478 -19.39 3.83 -20.87
CA ASN A 478 -18.00 4.27 -20.98
C ASN A 478 -17.14 3.77 -19.81
N ARG A 479 -17.70 3.72 -18.59
CA ARG A 479 -17.01 3.16 -17.43
C ARG A 479 -16.73 1.67 -17.60
N ARG A 480 -17.72 0.88 -18.00
CA ARG A 480 -17.50 -0.56 -18.24
C ARG A 480 -16.49 -0.78 -19.35
N LEU A 481 -16.56 -0.01 -20.43
CA LEU A 481 -15.59 -0.08 -21.51
C LEU A 481 -14.17 0.20 -21.00
N ALA A 482 -13.98 1.26 -20.21
CA ALA A 482 -12.68 1.58 -19.61
C ALA A 482 -12.17 0.46 -18.68
N ASP A 483 -13.04 -0.16 -17.89
CA ASP A 483 -12.69 -1.31 -17.04
C ASP A 483 -12.18 -2.50 -17.88
N LEU A 484 -12.87 -2.78 -18.99
CA LEU A 484 -12.49 -3.85 -19.91
C LEU A 484 -11.19 -3.54 -20.66
N GLU A 485 -11.00 -2.29 -21.11
CA GLU A 485 -9.75 -1.84 -21.72
C GLU A 485 -8.57 -1.99 -20.76
N ALA A 486 -8.74 -1.60 -19.48
CA ALA A 486 -7.72 -1.78 -18.47
C ALA A 486 -7.42 -3.26 -18.20
N TYR A 487 -8.45 -4.08 -18.08
CA TYR A 487 -8.32 -5.53 -17.95
C TYR A 487 -7.54 -6.14 -19.12
N PHE A 488 -7.92 -5.87 -20.37
CA PHE A 488 -7.24 -6.45 -21.55
C PHE A 488 -5.83 -5.89 -21.78
N ALA A 489 -5.54 -4.66 -21.34
CA ALA A 489 -4.19 -4.12 -21.35
C ALA A 489 -3.29 -4.84 -20.34
N LEU A 490 -3.78 -5.11 -19.14
CA LEU A 490 -2.99 -5.73 -18.07
C LEU A 490 -2.89 -7.25 -18.23
N LEU A 491 -3.88 -7.89 -18.85
CA LEU A 491 -3.83 -9.30 -19.26
C LEU A 491 -2.69 -9.60 -20.25
N GLN A 492 -2.07 -8.58 -20.86
CA GLN A 492 -0.88 -8.79 -21.71
C GLN A 492 0.35 -9.23 -20.92
N PHE A 493 0.37 -8.97 -19.60
CA PHE A 493 1.46 -9.38 -18.72
C PHE A 493 1.30 -10.82 -18.19
N ASP A 494 0.10 -11.37 -18.24
CA ASP A 494 -0.25 -12.68 -17.69
C ASP A 494 -0.40 -13.75 -18.80
N ARG A 495 -0.41 -15.04 -18.45
CA ARG A 495 -0.63 -16.14 -19.41
C ARG A 495 -2.02 -16.04 -20.07
N ARG A 496 -2.04 -15.90 -21.41
CA ARG A 496 -3.28 -15.76 -22.20
C ARG A 496 -4.16 -17.00 -22.12
N GLN A 497 -5.41 -16.83 -21.69
CA GLN A 497 -6.43 -17.88 -21.69
C GLN A 497 -7.21 -17.94 -23.01
N PRO A 498 -7.59 -19.13 -23.50
CA PRO A 498 -8.48 -19.26 -24.65
C PRO A 498 -9.88 -18.69 -24.38
N TYR A 499 -10.51 -18.07 -25.38
CA TYR A 499 -11.85 -17.45 -25.27
C TYR A 499 -12.94 -18.38 -24.70
N ARG A 500 -12.83 -19.70 -24.93
CA ARG A 500 -13.80 -20.70 -24.46
C ARG A 500 -13.83 -20.82 -22.93
N ASN A 501 -12.70 -20.52 -22.28
CA ASN A 501 -12.53 -20.63 -20.83
C ASN A 501 -12.82 -19.30 -20.13
N LEU A 502 -13.38 -18.31 -20.83
CA LEU A 502 -13.76 -17.03 -20.23
C LEU A 502 -15.14 -17.13 -19.57
N ASP A 503 -15.27 -16.42 -18.45
CA ASP A 503 -16.53 -16.23 -17.75
C ASP A 503 -17.68 -15.86 -18.71
N PRO A 504 -18.89 -16.45 -18.57
CA PRO A 504 -20.04 -16.18 -19.43
C PRO A 504 -20.42 -14.69 -19.53
N SER A 505 -20.31 -13.92 -18.44
CA SER A 505 -20.60 -12.49 -18.42
C SER A 505 -19.55 -11.71 -19.23
N LEU A 506 -18.27 -12.05 -19.06
CA LEU A 506 -17.17 -11.44 -19.83
C LEU A 506 -17.29 -11.73 -21.34
N ARG A 507 -17.73 -12.94 -21.74
CA ARG A 507 -18.00 -13.25 -23.16
C ARG A 507 -19.11 -12.36 -23.73
N CYS A 508 -20.13 -12.06 -22.94
CA CYS A 508 -21.21 -11.17 -23.33
C CYS A 508 -20.71 -9.71 -23.48
N ASP A 509 -19.84 -9.27 -22.57
CA ASP A 509 -19.17 -7.97 -22.64
C ASP A 509 -18.31 -7.84 -23.89
N ILE A 510 -17.46 -8.83 -24.18
CA ILE A 510 -16.60 -8.84 -25.37
C ILE A 510 -17.43 -8.69 -26.64
N ARG A 511 -18.51 -9.47 -26.76
CA ARG A 511 -19.41 -9.42 -27.93
C ARG A 511 -20.12 -8.07 -28.05
N PHE A 512 -20.53 -7.45 -26.95
CA PHE A 512 -21.25 -6.18 -26.97
C PHE A 512 -20.33 -4.98 -27.25
N PHE A 513 -19.17 -4.89 -26.57
CA PHE A 513 -18.29 -3.73 -26.64
C PHE A 513 -17.29 -3.77 -27.79
N PHE A 514 -16.71 -4.95 -28.07
CA PHE A 514 -15.62 -5.10 -29.04
C PHE A 514 -16.01 -5.94 -30.27
N GLY A 515 -17.10 -6.70 -30.18
CA GLY A 515 -17.59 -7.60 -31.21
C GLY A 515 -16.84 -8.93 -31.27
N SER A 516 -15.50 -8.92 -31.16
CA SER A 516 -14.67 -10.12 -31.12
C SER A 516 -13.58 -10.07 -30.06
N TYR A 517 -13.12 -11.24 -29.61
CA TYR A 517 -12.06 -11.36 -28.62
C TYR A 517 -10.74 -10.74 -29.09
N ARG A 518 -10.39 -10.94 -30.36
CA ARG A 518 -9.19 -10.34 -30.96
C ARG A 518 -9.24 -8.81 -30.92
N LYS A 519 -10.39 -8.20 -31.26
CA LYS A 519 -10.55 -6.74 -31.18
C LYS A 519 -10.44 -6.23 -29.75
N ALA A 520 -10.91 -6.98 -28.77
CA ALA A 520 -10.75 -6.62 -27.36
C ALA A 520 -9.28 -6.63 -26.91
N GLN A 521 -8.52 -7.64 -27.35
CA GLN A 521 -7.07 -7.73 -27.11
C GLN A 521 -6.32 -6.60 -27.80
N ASP A 522 -6.62 -6.33 -29.07
CA ASP A 522 -5.99 -5.26 -29.85
C ASP A 522 -6.25 -3.89 -29.22
N ALA A 523 -7.47 -3.65 -28.71
CA ALA A 523 -7.81 -2.43 -27.98
C ALA A 523 -7.00 -2.26 -26.69
N GLY A 524 -6.86 -3.33 -25.90
CA GLY A 524 -6.02 -3.33 -24.69
C GLY A 524 -4.54 -3.06 -25.01
N LEU A 525 -4.01 -3.70 -26.06
CA LEU A 525 -2.63 -3.50 -26.51
C LEU A 525 -2.40 -2.06 -26.98
N GLN A 526 -3.36 -1.47 -27.72
CA GLN A 526 -3.30 -0.09 -28.14
C GLN A 526 -3.22 0.86 -26.93
N ARG A 527 -4.04 0.65 -25.89
CA ARG A 527 -3.97 1.43 -24.65
C ARG A 527 -2.65 1.27 -23.92
N LEU A 528 -2.11 0.05 -23.88
CA LEU A 528 -0.81 -0.20 -23.25
C LEU A 528 0.32 0.53 -23.98
N SER A 529 0.27 0.58 -25.31
CA SER A 529 1.26 1.31 -26.13
C SER A 529 1.25 2.82 -25.87
N GLN A 530 0.10 3.40 -25.49
CA GLN A 530 -0.02 4.82 -25.12
C GLN A 530 0.75 5.18 -23.85
N LEU A 531 1.09 4.21 -22.98
CA LEU A 531 1.93 4.47 -21.80
C LEU A 531 3.36 4.89 -22.14
N ALA A 532 3.82 4.64 -23.37
CA ALA A 532 5.12 5.11 -23.83
C ALA A 532 5.11 6.62 -24.12
N ASP A 533 3.94 7.21 -24.34
CA ASP A 533 3.77 8.62 -24.68
C ASP A 533 3.59 9.48 -23.42
N VAL A 534 4.56 10.35 -23.19
CA VAL A 534 4.59 11.25 -22.02
C VAL A 534 3.51 12.32 -22.10
N ASP A 535 3.15 12.77 -23.30
CA ASP A 535 2.14 13.82 -23.50
C ASP A 535 0.74 13.28 -23.23
N GLU A 536 0.45 12.03 -23.63
CA GLU A 536 -0.79 11.34 -23.27
C GLU A 536 -0.95 11.20 -21.76
N ILE A 537 0.12 10.79 -21.05
CA ILE A 537 0.12 10.70 -19.59
C ILE A 537 -0.09 12.08 -18.97
N ALA A 538 0.56 13.12 -19.49
CA ALA A 538 0.43 14.49 -19.00
C ALA A 538 -1.00 15.03 -19.18
N ARG A 539 -1.65 14.76 -20.32
CA ARG A 539 -3.05 15.12 -20.58
C ARG A 539 -4.01 14.37 -19.64
N ALA A 540 -3.82 13.07 -19.47
CA ALA A 540 -4.63 12.28 -18.54
C ALA A 540 -4.46 12.74 -17.08
N CYS A 541 -3.25 13.14 -16.67
CA CYS A 541 -3.01 13.71 -15.34
C CYS A 541 -3.69 15.06 -15.15
N GLN A 542 -3.72 15.90 -16.19
CA GLN A 542 -4.43 17.18 -16.16
C GLN A 542 -5.94 16.95 -16.04
N GLU A 543 -6.51 16.09 -16.88
CA GLU A 543 -7.94 15.73 -16.84
C GLU A 543 -8.34 15.20 -15.46
N ALA A 544 -7.51 14.34 -14.85
CA ALA A 544 -7.76 13.84 -13.50
C ALA A 544 -7.81 14.98 -12.47
N ALA A 545 -6.83 15.89 -12.48
CA ALA A 545 -6.78 17.00 -11.55
C ALA A 545 -7.95 18.00 -11.74
N GLU A 546 -8.32 18.31 -12.99
CA GLU A 546 -9.47 19.19 -13.31
C GLU A 546 -10.80 18.60 -12.84
N ASN A 547 -10.92 17.26 -12.81
CA ASN A 547 -12.07 16.54 -12.28
C ASN A 547 -12.00 16.29 -10.75
N GLY A 548 -11.06 16.92 -10.04
CA GLY A 548 -10.88 16.77 -8.59
C GLY A 548 -10.32 15.41 -8.16
N LEU A 549 -9.67 14.68 -9.07
CA LEU A 549 -9.04 13.38 -8.81
C LEU A 549 -7.53 13.57 -8.56
N GLY A 550 -7.22 14.17 -7.41
CA GLY A 550 -5.85 14.41 -6.94
C GLY A 550 -5.26 15.75 -7.34
N HIS A 551 -3.99 15.95 -6.98
CA HIS A 551 -3.28 17.21 -7.14
C HIS A 551 -2.11 17.10 -8.12
N LEU A 552 -2.10 18.00 -9.10
CA LEU A 552 -1.03 18.10 -10.09
C LEU A 552 0.09 19.01 -9.59
N ILE A 553 1.30 18.46 -9.50
CA ILE A 553 2.49 19.19 -9.02
C ILE A 553 3.27 19.74 -10.21
N TRP A 554 3.59 21.03 -10.09
CA TRP A 554 4.37 21.80 -11.04
C TRP A 554 5.76 22.10 -10.47
N GLU A 555 6.81 21.88 -11.26
CA GLU A 555 8.17 22.29 -10.93
C GLU A 555 8.80 22.96 -12.15
N HIS A 556 9.44 24.12 -11.97
CA HIS A 556 10.07 24.89 -13.05
C HIS A 556 9.16 25.13 -14.27
N GLY A 557 7.87 25.38 -14.04
CA GLY A 557 6.88 25.61 -15.10
C GLY A 557 6.44 24.36 -15.88
N GLN A 558 6.88 23.17 -15.47
CA GLN A 558 6.51 21.90 -16.10
C GLN A 558 5.71 21.00 -15.14
N ARG A 559 4.79 20.21 -15.72
CA ARG A 559 4.01 19.20 -14.99
C ARG A 559 4.91 18.01 -14.69
N ARG A 560 5.13 17.72 -13.41
CA ARG A 560 6.03 16.62 -13.00
C ARG A 560 5.31 15.37 -12.57
N SER A 561 4.26 15.52 -11.76
CA SER A 561 3.59 14.37 -11.17
C SER A 561 2.16 14.68 -10.74
N LEU A 562 1.30 13.67 -10.83
CA LEU A 562 -0.01 13.65 -10.19
C LEU A 562 0.10 12.88 -8.87
N GLN A 563 -0.41 13.44 -7.78
CA GLN A 563 -0.57 12.74 -6.50
C GLN A 563 -2.04 12.54 -6.20
N VAL A 564 -2.42 11.32 -5.85
CA VAL A 564 -3.81 10.90 -5.67
C VAL A 564 -3.94 10.06 -4.42
N HIS A 565 -5.04 10.21 -3.68
CA HIS A 565 -5.41 9.23 -2.68
C HIS A 565 -5.78 7.89 -3.33
N SER A 566 -5.41 6.78 -2.70
CA SER A 566 -5.54 5.44 -3.27
C SER A 566 -6.99 5.05 -3.58
N SER A 567 -7.96 5.56 -2.80
CA SER A 567 -9.39 5.35 -3.06
C SER A 567 -9.88 5.97 -4.38
N LEU A 568 -9.15 6.94 -4.95
CA LEU A 568 -9.53 7.64 -6.17
C LEU A 568 -8.94 7.01 -7.43
N VAL A 569 -8.00 6.06 -7.30
CA VAL A 569 -7.30 5.43 -8.44
C VAL A 569 -8.29 4.81 -9.43
N GLU A 570 -9.31 4.14 -8.94
CA GLU A 570 -10.34 3.48 -9.74
C GLU A 570 -11.22 4.46 -10.55
N ARG A 571 -11.19 5.76 -10.23
CA ARG A 571 -11.91 6.82 -10.94
C ARG A 571 -11.05 7.53 -11.99
N LEU A 572 -9.73 7.29 -11.98
CA LEU A 572 -8.82 7.94 -12.92
C LEU A 572 -9.13 7.56 -14.38
N PRO A 573 -8.68 8.38 -15.34
CA PRO A 573 -8.66 7.99 -16.75
C PRO A 573 -8.00 6.63 -16.96
N VAL A 574 -8.53 5.85 -17.92
CA VAL A 574 -8.11 4.46 -18.17
C VAL A 574 -6.60 4.32 -18.33
N LEU A 575 -5.95 5.29 -18.98
CA LEU A 575 -4.51 5.29 -19.18
C LEU A 575 -3.72 5.28 -17.86
N LEU A 576 -4.12 6.12 -16.89
CA LEU A 576 -3.47 6.17 -15.58
C LEU A 576 -3.77 4.92 -14.74
N ARG A 577 -4.96 4.34 -14.89
CA ARG A 577 -5.30 3.06 -14.25
C ARG A 577 -4.43 1.93 -14.76
N ILE A 578 -4.18 1.86 -16.08
CA ILE A 578 -3.24 0.89 -16.66
C ILE A 578 -1.81 1.17 -16.19
N TYR A 579 -1.39 2.44 -16.12
CA TYR A 579 -0.08 2.81 -15.60
C TYR A 579 0.15 2.27 -14.17
N ILE A 580 -0.82 2.48 -13.28
CA ILE A 580 -0.77 2.00 -11.89
C ILE A 580 -0.89 0.47 -11.84
N GLY A 581 -1.75 -0.12 -12.66
CA GLY A 581 -1.91 -1.57 -12.78
C GLY A 581 -0.62 -2.26 -13.23
N ALA A 582 0.12 -1.68 -14.19
CA ALA A 582 1.41 -2.19 -14.63
C ALA A 582 2.44 -2.16 -13.49
N ALA A 583 2.44 -1.11 -12.67
CA ALA A 583 3.29 -1.06 -11.47
C ALA A 583 2.91 -2.13 -10.44
N SER A 584 1.63 -2.48 -10.37
CA SER A 584 1.11 -3.47 -9.44
C SER A 584 1.57 -4.90 -9.74
N GLN A 585 1.93 -5.17 -11.00
CA GLN A 585 2.54 -6.43 -11.41
C GLN A 585 3.97 -6.61 -10.89
N ILE A 586 4.64 -5.52 -10.48
CA ILE A 586 6.01 -5.55 -9.95
C ILE A 586 6.00 -5.70 -8.43
N TYR A 587 5.26 -4.83 -7.73
CA TYR A 587 5.34 -4.72 -6.26
C TYR A 587 4.11 -5.26 -5.51
N GLY A 588 2.94 -5.25 -6.15
CA GLY A 588 1.65 -5.51 -5.51
C GLY A 588 0.70 -4.31 -5.60
N ASP A 589 -0.49 -4.48 -5.04
CA ASP A 589 -1.62 -3.57 -5.26
C ASP A 589 -1.42 -2.19 -4.60
N TRP A 590 -1.88 -1.13 -5.28
CA TRP A 590 -1.82 0.25 -4.79
C TRP A 590 -2.72 0.48 -3.56
N ARG A 591 -3.70 -0.40 -3.34
CA ARG A 591 -4.63 -0.37 -2.20
C ARG A 591 -3.94 -0.56 -0.84
N ASN A 592 -2.65 -0.93 -0.84
CA ASN A 592 -1.82 -0.99 0.37
C ASN A 592 -1.22 0.37 0.79
N ALA A 593 -1.41 1.41 -0.02
CA ALA A 593 -0.89 2.75 0.23
C ALA A 593 -2.04 3.75 0.43
N ASP A 594 -1.75 4.86 1.09
CA ASP A 594 -2.71 5.97 1.23
C ASP A 594 -2.61 6.90 0.03
N LEU A 595 -1.39 7.21 -0.42
CA LEU A 595 -1.13 8.08 -1.57
C LEU A 595 -0.36 7.37 -2.67
N VAL A 596 -0.75 7.69 -3.91
CA VAL A 596 -0.12 7.24 -5.15
C VAL A 596 0.40 8.46 -5.92
N LYS A 597 1.68 8.45 -6.27
CA LYS A 597 2.35 9.51 -7.05
C LYS A 597 2.77 8.98 -8.42
N ILE A 598 2.12 9.46 -9.47
CA ILE A 598 2.45 9.15 -10.87
C ILE A 598 3.48 10.16 -11.36
N HIS A 599 4.68 9.71 -11.73
CA HIS A 599 5.70 10.58 -12.30
C HIS A 599 5.57 10.60 -13.83
N ILE A 600 5.19 11.75 -14.39
CA ILE A 600 4.82 11.90 -15.79
C ILE A 600 6.01 11.59 -16.71
N CYS A 601 7.16 12.21 -16.48
CA CYS A 601 8.30 12.11 -17.40
C CYS A 601 9.24 10.93 -17.15
N SER A 602 9.27 10.40 -15.92
CA SER A 602 10.33 9.46 -15.51
C SER A 602 9.94 7.98 -15.57
N GLY A 603 8.68 7.66 -15.87
CA GLY A 603 8.20 6.27 -15.90
C GLY A 603 8.24 5.60 -14.53
N LYS A 604 7.97 6.37 -13.47
CA LYS A 604 8.02 5.90 -12.08
C LYS A 604 6.65 6.06 -11.43
N LEU A 605 6.33 5.12 -10.54
CA LEU A 605 5.22 5.24 -9.61
C LEU A 605 5.78 5.27 -8.20
N SER A 606 5.24 6.13 -7.33
CA SER A 606 5.54 6.04 -5.90
C SER A 606 4.29 5.76 -5.08
N LEU A 607 4.39 4.81 -4.17
CA LEU A 607 3.35 4.46 -3.19
C LEU A 607 3.81 4.94 -1.82
N MET A 608 2.94 5.60 -1.07
CA MET A 608 3.26 6.19 0.23
C MET A 608 2.22 5.79 1.27
N SER A 609 2.69 5.29 2.41
CA SER A 609 1.85 4.89 3.53
C SER A 609 2.19 5.71 4.77
N PHE A 610 1.18 6.10 5.52
CA PHE A 610 1.29 6.97 6.68
C PHE A 610 0.77 6.28 7.95
N ASP A 611 1.06 6.88 9.11
CA ASP A 611 0.71 6.31 10.42
C ASP A 611 -0.80 6.34 10.73
N ASP A 612 -1.45 7.49 10.54
CA ASP A 612 -2.89 7.66 10.70
C ASP A 612 -3.38 8.73 9.71
N PHE A 613 -3.46 8.32 8.44
CA PHE A 613 -3.87 9.21 7.35
C PHE A 613 -5.27 9.77 7.58
N GLU A 614 -6.19 9.03 8.20
CA GLU A 614 -7.58 9.48 8.38
C GLU A 614 -7.74 10.42 9.59
N GLY A 615 -7.16 10.06 10.73
CA GLY A 615 -7.38 10.69 12.03
C GLY A 615 -6.46 11.87 12.35
N LYS A 616 -5.33 12.03 11.66
CA LYS A 616 -4.38 13.14 11.89
C LYS A 616 -4.42 14.19 10.80
N PRO A 617 -4.29 15.50 11.14
CA PRO A 617 -4.16 16.53 10.12
C PRO A 617 -2.79 16.52 9.43
N LEU A 618 -1.75 16.08 10.15
CA LEU A 618 -0.37 15.95 9.68
C LEU A 618 0.10 14.51 9.95
N PRO A 619 -0.31 13.54 9.13
CA PRO A 619 0.14 12.17 9.28
C PRO A 619 1.62 12.05 8.88
N ARG A 620 2.33 11.10 9.49
CA ARG A 620 3.77 10.86 9.27
C ARG A 620 3.97 9.75 8.25
N MET A 621 4.82 9.98 7.26
CA MET A 621 5.13 8.97 6.24
C MET A 621 5.98 7.86 6.85
N LEU A 622 5.43 6.65 6.91
CA LEU A 622 6.12 5.47 7.43
C LEU A 622 6.88 4.74 6.33
N GLU A 623 6.27 4.65 5.15
CA GLU A 623 6.81 3.86 4.05
C GLU A 623 6.66 4.60 2.73
N ARG A 624 7.68 4.50 1.88
CA ARG A 624 7.65 4.97 0.51
C ARG A 624 8.28 3.93 -0.41
N VAL A 625 7.55 3.54 -1.42
CA VAL A 625 7.99 2.59 -2.43
C VAL A 625 8.09 3.31 -3.75
N LYS A 626 9.20 3.17 -4.46
CA LYS A 626 9.43 3.83 -5.76
C LYS A 626 9.64 2.77 -6.84
N ILE A 627 8.59 2.51 -7.60
CA ILE A 627 8.55 1.51 -8.65
C ILE A 627 9.05 2.14 -9.96
N LYS A 628 10.04 1.52 -10.59
CA LYS A 628 10.67 1.94 -11.84
C LYS A 628 10.18 1.02 -12.96
N LEU A 629 9.10 1.41 -13.64
CA LEU A 629 8.40 0.57 -14.60
C LEU A 629 9.31 0.02 -15.72
N ARG A 630 10.22 0.83 -16.24
CA ARG A 630 11.13 0.42 -17.33
C ARG A 630 12.19 -0.59 -16.90
N GLN A 631 12.57 -0.57 -15.62
CA GLN A 631 13.61 -1.45 -15.06
C GLN A 631 13.00 -2.71 -14.42
N LEU A 632 11.67 -2.75 -14.28
CA LEU A 632 10.93 -3.81 -13.58
C LEU A 632 11.46 -4.03 -12.15
N ASP A 633 11.78 -2.93 -11.48
CA ASP A 633 12.44 -2.90 -10.18
C ASP A 633 11.81 -1.81 -9.27
N PHE A 634 12.05 -1.87 -7.96
CA PHE A 634 11.55 -0.89 -7.01
C PHE A 634 12.54 -0.59 -5.88
N ASP A 635 12.55 0.66 -5.43
CA ASP A 635 13.25 1.04 -4.20
C ASP A 635 12.25 1.09 -3.04
N TYR A 636 12.59 0.49 -1.90
CA TYR A 636 11.79 0.51 -0.68
C TYR A 636 12.44 1.40 0.39
N PHE A 637 11.70 2.37 0.91
CA PHE A 637 12.16 3.29 1.96
C PHE A 637 11.23 3.16 3.17
N ARG A 638 11.81 2.83 4.32
CA ARG A 638 11.12 2.81 5.62
C ARG A 638 11.64 3.94 6.50
N TYR A 639 10.73 4.72 7.06
CA TYR A 639 11.04 5.82 7.97
C TYR A 639 10.72 5.40 9.40
N GLY A 640 11.52 5.87 10.36
CA GLY A 640 11.42 5.51 11.78
C GLY A 640 12.71 4.90 12.35
N ASP A 641 13.57 4.33 11.50
CA ASP A 641 14.88 3.81 11.91
C ASP A 641 15.97 4.90 11.75
N GLU A 642 16.52 5.05 10.53
CA GLU A 642 17.61 5.99 10.24
C GLU A 642 17.14 7.42 10.00
N TYR A 643 15.90 7.59 9.53
CA TYR A 643 15.34 8.88 9.13
C TYR A 643 14.03 9.15 9.87
N GLU A 644 13.90 10.36 10.40
CA GLU A 644 12.65 10.82 11.03
C GLU A 644 11.52 10.84 9.99
N PRO A 645 10.36 10.21 10.29
CA PRO A 645 9.19 10.24 9.41
C PRO A 645 8.71 11.67 9.09
N PRO A 646 8.77 12.11 7.83
CA PRO A 646 8.31 13.46 7.47
C PRO A 646 6.78 13.57 7.55
N TYR A 647 6.28 14.77 7.83
CA TYR A 647 4.84 15.05 7.79
C TYR A 647 4.32 15.21 6.37
N LEU A 648 3.05 14.87 6.18
CA LEU A 648 2.28 15.26 5.00
C LEU A 648 1.63 16.63 5.22
N TYR A 649 2.27 17.68 4.71
CA TYR A 649 1.68 19.01 4.65
C TYR A 649 0.67 19.12 3.50
N TRP A 650 -0.26 20.07 3.61
CA TRP A 650 -1.28 20.33 2.60
C TRP A 650 -2.12 19.10 2.24
N LYS A 651 -2.45 18.28 3.25
CA LYS A 651 -3.17 17.02 3.06
C LYS A 651 -4.51 17.24 2.36
N SER A 652 -5.17 18.38 2.55
CA SER A 652 -6.39 18.74 1.82
C SER A 652 -6.26 18.65 0.30
N ARG A 653 -5.07 18.86 -0.28
CA ARG A 653 -4.83 18.75 -1.74
C ARG A 653 -5.07 17.35 -2.28
N TYR A 654 -4.94 16.31 -1.46
CA TYR A 654 -5.06 14.91 -1.87
C TYR A 654 -6.42 14.31 -1.54
N LEU A 655 -7.25 15.06 -0.80
CA LEU A 655 -8.61 14.71 -0.45
C LEU A 655 -9.59 15.36 -1.44
N ASN A 656 -10.77 14.76 -1.61
CA ASN A 656 -11.87 15.37 -2.36
C ASN A 656 -13.04 15.73 -1.43
N GLU A 657 -14.02 16.45 -1.96
CA GLU A 657 -15.20 16.93 -1.22
C GLU A 657 -16.06 15.80 -0.61
N GLU A 658 -15.93 14.58 -1.12
CA GLU A 658 -16.63 13.40 -0.61
C GLU A 658 -15.98 12.84 0.67
N HIS A 659 -14.76 13.25 0.99
CA HIS A 659 -14.03 12.75 2.15
C HIS A 659 -14.58 13.36 3.46
N PRO A 660 -14.90 12.56 4.50
CA PRO A 660 -15.56 13.05 5.72
C PRO A 660 -14.84 14.24 6.39
N ASN A 661 -13.50 14.18 6.42
CA ASN A 661 -12.66 15.18 7.06
C ASN A 661 -12.21 16.33 6.14
N TYR A 662 -12.66 16.39 4.88
CA TYR A 662 -12.17 17.39 3.91
C TYR A 662 -12.35 18.85 4.38
N PRO A 663 -13.55 19.28 4.83
CA PRO A 663 -13.73 20.68 5.22
C PRO A 663 -12.85 21.09 6.42
N VAL A 664 -12.69 20.18 7.39
CA VAL A 664 -11.92 20.43 8.61
C VAL A 664 -10.42 20.45 8.30
N GLN A 665 -9.94 19.56 7.41
CA GLN A 665 -8.57 19.58 6.92
C GLN A 665 -8.25 20.87 6.14
N CYS A 666 -9.14 21.33 5.26
CA CYS A 666 -8.95 22.59 4.53
C CYS A 666 -8.82 23.78 5.50
N ALA A 667 -9.64 23.82 6.54
CA ALA A 667 -9.55 24.85 7.58
C ALA A 667 -8.20 24.77 8.32
N PHE A 668 -7.79 23.58 8.73
CA PHE A 668 -6.49 23.37 9.39
C PHE A 668 -5.31 23.82 8.54
N ASP A 669 -5.24 23.36 7.28
CA ASP A 669 -4.14 23.69 6.36
C ASP A 669 -4.07 25.21 6.11
N LYS A 670 -5.23 25.86 5.97
CA LYS A 670 -5.33 27.31 5.81
C LYS A 670 -4.83 28.04 7.06
N THR A 671 -5.31 27.67 8.25
CA THR A 671 -4.88 28.31 9.51
C THR A 671 -3.38 28.12 9.76
N LEU A 672 -2.84 26.93 9.47
CA LEU A 672 -1.39 26.68 9.62
C LEU A 672 -0.56 27.55 8.66
N ALA A 673 -1.03 27.76 7.43
CA ALA A 673 -0.37 28.63 6.46
C ALA A 673 -0.51 30.12 6.81
N GLU A 674 -1.65 30.54 7.33
CA GLU A 674 -1.91 31.93 7.77
C GLU A 674 -1.04 32.37 8.95
N LEU A 675 -0.48 31.43 9.72
CA LEU A 675 0.49 31.77 10.76
C LEU A 675 1.79 32.38 10.19
N ASP A 676 2.16 32.06 8.94
CA ASP A 676 3.38 32.52 8.27
C ASP A 676 4.69 32.29 9.06
N LEU A 677 4.69 31.31 9.97
CA LEU A 677 5.84 30.97 10.81
C LEU A 677 6.79 29.95 10.18
N LEU A 678 6.37 29.29 9.11
CA LEU A 678 7.01 28.08 8.57
C LEU A 678 6.95 28.09 7.05
N ASP A 679 8.06 27.70 6.41
CA ASP A 679 8.06 27.41 4.97
C ASP A 679 7.44 26.04 4.71
N LEU A 680 6.16 26.04 4.32
CA LEU A 680 5.40 24.82 3.97
C LEU A 680 5.58 24.41 2.49
N SER A 681 6.57 24.94 1.79
CA SER A 681 6.88 24.56 0.42
C SER A 681 7.59 23.21 0.35
N GLY A 682 7.51 22.54 -0.82
CA GLY A 682 8.15 21.24 -1.02
C GLY A 682 7.65 20.16 -0.05
N PHE A 683 8.57 19.65 0.79
CA PHE A 683 8.27 18.67 1.84
C PHE A 683 7.97 19.30 3.20
N GLY A 684 8.05 20.63 3.31
CA GLY A 684 7.91 21.36 4.56
C GLY A 684 9.02 21.07 5.59
N PRO A 685 8.91 21.64 6.80
CA PRO A 685 9.90 21.48 7.84
C PRO A 685 9.82 20.10 8.50
N PRO A 686 10.93 19.58 9.07
CA PRO A 686 10.92 18.37 9.88
C PRO A 686 9.97 18.48 11.09
N PRO A 687 9.45 17.36 11.61
CA PRO A 687 8.52 17.37 12.75
C PRO A 687 9.03 18.12 13.98
N ALA A 688 10.32 17.97 14.32
CA ALA A 688 10.92 18.69 15.44
C ALA A 688 10.87 20.22 15.24
N VAL A 689 11.18 20.70 14.04
CA VAL A 689 11.16 22.14 13.70
C VAL A 689 9.74 22.69 13.78
N LEU A 690 8.74 21.99 13.25
CA LEU A 690 7.33 22.36 13.37
C LEU A 690 6.93 22.53 14.85
N HIS A 691 7.18 21.50 15.65
CA HIS A 691 6.77 21.49 17.06
C HIS A 691 7.49 22.54 17.90
N ASP A 692 8.78 22.75 17.67
CA ASP A 692 9.54 23.76 18.41
C ASP A 692 9.16 25.18 18.00
N THR A 693 8.84 25.43 16.73
CA THR A 693 8.31 26.72 16.27
C THR A 693 6.92 26.97 16.86
N LEU A 694 5.99 26.02 16.76
CA LEU A 694 4.66 26.18 17.36
C LEU A 694 4.75 26.39 18.88
N ARG A 695 5.60 25.63 19.59
CA ARG A 695 5.82 25.81 21.03
C ARG A 695 6.35 27.20 21.37
N ARG A 696 7.35 27.70 20.64
CA ARG A 696 7.92 29.05 20.82
C ARG A 696 6.86 30.14 20.66
N HIS A 697 6.03 30.02 19.62
CA HIS A 697 4.95 30.96 19.35
C HIS A 697 3.66 30.65 20.14
N ARG A 698 3.70 29.73 21.11
CA ARG A 698 2.57 29.30 21.95
C ARG A 698 1.33 28.86 21.17
N TRP A 699 1.55 28.09 20.12
CA TRP A 699 0.54 27.35 19.36
C TRP A 699 0.66 25.84 19.63
N GLU A 700 -0.47 25.15 19.60
CA GLU A 700 -0.53 23.68 19.69
C GLU A 700 -1.57 23.12 18.72
N ILE A 701 -1.28 21.91 18.22
CA ILE A 701 -2.19 21.15 17.36
C ILE A 701 -3.06 20.28 18.26
N ASP A 702 -4.38 20.47 18.21
CA ASP A 702 -5.38 19.65 18.89
C ASP A 702 -6.36 19.06 17.87
N GLY A 703 -6.21 17.76 17.57
CA GLY A 703 -6.94 17.12 16.49
C GLY A 703 -6.73 17.87 15.17
N PHE A 704 -7.81 18.31 14.52
CA PHE A 704 -7.79 19.12 13.29
C PHE A 704 -7.89 20.63 13.54
N GLN A 705 -7.54 21.09 14.75
CA GLN A 705 -7.56 22.51 15.09
C GLN A 705 -6.19 22.97 15.57
N LEU A 706 -5.84 24.20 15.18
CA LEU A 706 -4.68 24.90 15.70
C LEU A 706 -5.18 25.90 16.74
N ARG A 707 -4.69 25.79 17.97
CA ARG A 707 -5.13 26.65 19.07
C ARG A 707 -3.96 27.21 19.85
N ARG A 708 -4.21 28.28 20.61
CA ARG A 708 -3.22 28.83 21.55
C ARG A 708 -2.94 27.79 22.64
N SER A 709 -1.68 27.70 23.05
CA SER A 709 -1.26 26.65 23.96
C SER A 709 -1.93 26.76 25.32
N LEU A 710 -2.39 25.62 25.83
CA LEU A 710 -2.98 25.49 27.16
C LEU A 710 -1.96 25.02 28.21
N THR A 711 -0.71 24.81 27.80
CA THR A 711 0.36 24.32 28.68
C THR A 711 1.13 25.49 29.29
N GLN A 712 1.34 25.47 30.61
CA GLN A 712 2.16 26.47 31.30
C GLN A 712 3.63 26.32 30.87
N PRO A 713 4.30 27.39 30.40
CA PRO A 713 5.72 27.34 30.07
C PRO A 713 6.57 27.37 31.35
N ARG A 714 7.83 26.97 31.26
CA ARG A 714 8.81 27.19 32.33
C ARG A 714 9.25 28.65 32.31
N LEU A 715 9.66 29.18 33.47
CA LEU A 715 10.16 30.56 33.57
C LEU A 715 11.35 30.81 32.63
N ASP A 716 12.24 29.83 32.47
CA ASP A 716 13.41 29.94 31.61
C ASP A 716 13.14 29.65 30.13
N ASP A 717 11.90 29.30 29.76
CA ASP A 717 11.52 29.16 28.36
C ASP A 717 11.51 30.56 27.69
N ALA A 718 11.81 30.58 26.39
CA ALA A 718 11.80 31.80 25.59
C ALA A 718 10.38 32.40 25.51
N CYS A 719 10.31 33.73 25.58
CA CYS A 719 9.11 34.54 25.41
C CYS A 719 9.45 35.61 24.36
N GLY A 720 9.07 35.37 23.11
CA GLY A 720 9.66 36.04 21.96
C GLY A 720 11.06 35.52 21.61
N ARG A 721 11.80 36.30 20.82
CA ARG A 721 13.12 35.94 20.29
C ARG A 721 14.26 36.22 21.26
N PHE A 722 14.16 37.30 22.05
CA PHE A 722 15.28 37.79 22.88
C PHE A 722 15.09 37.62 24.39
N LEU A 723 13.85 37.50 24.86
CA LEU A 723 13.51 37.47 26.29
C LEU A 723 13.02 36.09 26.73
N ARG A 724 12.99 35.85 28.04
CA ARG A 724 12.40 34.67 28.70
C ARG A 724 11.18 35.09 29.49
N PHE A 725 10.28 34.16 29.81
CA PHE A 725 9.14 34.49 30.68
C PHE A 725 9.56 35.01 32.06
N ARG A 726 10.70 34.52 32.57
CA ARG A 726 11.34 35.00 33.79
C ARG A 726 11.55 36.52 33.76
N ASP A 727 11.97 37.07 32.63
CA ASP A 727 12.28 38.51 32.52
C ASP A 727 11.03 39.38 32.70
N PHE A 728 9.84 38.87 32.37
CA PHE A 728 8.57 39.59 32.59
C PHE A 728 8.02 39.39 34.00
N ILE A 729 8.28 38.24 34.62
CA ILE A 729 7.67 37.86 35.91
C ILE A 729 8.54 38.30 37.09
N GLU A 730 9.86 38.26 36.92
CA GLU A 730 10.85 38.51 37.96
C GLU A 730 11.51 39.89 37.79
N CYS A 731 10.76 40.90 37.34
CA CYS A 731 11.25 42.25 37.11
C CYS A 731 10.66 43.31 38.07
N GLY A 732 11.36 44.44 38.17
CA GLY A 732 10.95 45.60 38.95
C GLY A 732 11.31 45.58 40.43
N GLU A 733 11.38 46.77 41.03
CA GLU A 733 11.86 46.96 42.40
C GLU A 733 11.02 46.23 43.44
N THR A 734 9.69 46.21 43.26
CA THR A 734 8.76 45.57 44.22
C THR A 734 9.00 44.07 44.26
N TRP A 735 9.23 43.43 43.11
CA TRP A 735 9.59 42.03 43.05
C TRP A 735 10.96 41.79 43.69
N GLN A 736 11.98 42.57 43.34
CA GLN A 736 13.33 42.42 43.91
C GLN A 736 13.37 42.54 45.44
N LYS A 737 12.49 43.37 46.04
CA LYS A 737 12.35 43.50 47.49
C LYS A 737 11.69 42.28 48.13
N LEU A 738 10.67 41.71 47.47
CA LEU A 738 9.84 40.62 48.02
C LEU A 738 10.37 39.23 47.69
N SER A 739 11.15 39.06 46.62
CA SER A 739 11.69 37.76 46.19
C SER A 739 12.69 37.17 47.19
N ALA A 740 13.28 38.01 48.05
CA ALA A 740 14.11 37.60 49.18
C ALA A 740 13.29 36.94 50.31
N GLU A 741 11.97 37.15 50.35
CA GLU A 741 11.06 36.48 51.27
C GLU A 741 10.75 35.06 50.72
N ALA A 742 11.05 34.03 51.50
CA ALA A 742 10.92 32.64 51.05
C ALA A 742 9.48 32.33 50.59
N GLY A 743 9.30 32.02 49.30
CA GLY A 743 8.06 31.50 48.74
C GLY A 743 7.08 32.52 48.16
N PHE A 744 7.51 33.77 47.89
CA PHE A 744 6.68 34.74 47.18
C PHE A 744 6.51 34.36 45.69
N ASP A 745 5.27 34.23 45.21
CA ASP A 745 4.94 33.76 43.86
C ASP A 745 4.26 34.84 43.02
N ASN A 746 4.96 35.33 41.99
CA ASN A 746 4.41 36.27 41.00
C ASN A 746 4.04 35.59 39.67
N GLN A 747 3.94 34.27 39.61
CA GLN A 747 3.61 33.60 38.36
C GLN A 747 2.14 33.87 37.94
N PRO A 748 1.87 34.06 36.64
CA PRO A 748 0.51 34.13 36.14
C PRO A 748 -0.25 32.84 36.41
N ARG A 749 -1.48 32.97 36.91
CA ARG A 749 -2.34 31.81 37.25
C ARG A 749 -3.14 31.33 36.05
N ARG A 750 -3.38 32.21 35.08
CA ARG A 750 -4.09 31.89 33.84
C ARG A 750 -3.14 31.70 32.68
N ILE A 751 -3.37 30.66 31.88
CA ILE A 751 -2.57 30.36 30.70
C ILE A 751 -2.66 31.49 29.65
N GLU A 752 -3.80 32.16 29.57
CA GLU A 752 -4.01 33.29 28.67
C GLU A 752 -3.11 34.49 29.01
N SER A 753 -2.67 34.64 30.27
CA SER A 753 -1.69 35.65 30.66
C SER A 753 -0.30 35.32 30.08
N TRP A 754 0.10 34.05 30.09
CA TRP A 754 1.34 33.60 29.47
C TRP A 754 1.31 33.79 27.94
N ASN A 755 0.18 33.47 27.30
CA ASN A 755 -0.01 33.73 25.87
C ASN A 755 0.11 35.23 25.55
N ALA A 756 -0.51 36.10 26.36
CA ALA A 756 -0.48 37.55 26.16
C ALA A 756 0.92 38.14 26.36
N LEU A 757 1.73 37.62 27.30
CA LEU A 757 3.12 38.02 27.47
C LEU A 757 3.97 37.67 26.24
N ASN A 758 3.75 36.47 25.68
CA ASN A 758 4.44 36.07 24.45
C ASN A 758 4.04 36.95 23.25
N ASP A 759 2.75 37.29 23.13
CA ASP A 759 2.26 38.15 22.05
C ASP A 759 2.82 39.58 22.16
N LEU A 760 2.91 40.12 23.38
CA LEU A 760 3.58 41.40 23.64
C LEU A 760 5.06 41.36 23.26
N ALA A 761 5.75 40.27 23.59
CA ALA A 761 7.16 40.09 23.24
C ALA A 761 7.36 40.08 21.72
N GLU A 762 6.66 39.20 21.01
CA GLU A 762 6.84 38.99 19.56
C GLU A 762 6.47 40.22 18.72
N HIS A 763 5.36 40.88 19.07
CA HIS A 763 4.82 41.94 18.21
C HIS A 763 5.34 43.34 18.56
N VAL A 764 5.81 43.55 19.79
CA VAL A 764 6.23 44.89 20.25
C VAL A 764 7.70 44.88 20.65
N LEU A 765 8.12 44.00 21.55
CA LEU A 765 9.46 44.09 22.14
C LEU A 765 10.56 43.54 21.23
N ASP A 766 10.33 42.44 20.53
CA ASP A 766 11.31 41.86 19.61
C ASP A 766 11.70 42.87 18.50
N PRO A 767 10.75 43.56 17.81
CA PRO A 767 11.09 44.62 16.86
C PRO A 767 11.88 45.77 17.49
N ILE A 768 11.56 46.17 18.74
CA ILE A 768 12.29 47.22 19.46
C ILE A 768 13.73 46.77 19.71
N ILE A 769 13.92 45.53 20.17
CA ILE A 769 15.23 44.98 20.49
C ILE A 769 16.07 44.80 19.21
N GLU A 770 15.46 44.40 18.10
CA GLU A 770 16.15 44.30 16.81
C GLU A 770 16.66 45.65 16.30
N TRP A 771 15.91 46.73 16.57
CA TRP A 771 16.27 48.07 16.10
C TRP A 771 17.22 48.82 17.03
N PHE A 772 16.92 48.87 18.33
CA PHE A 772 17.64 49.66 19.33
C PHE A 772 18.62 48.84 20.20
N GLY A 773 18.60 47.51 20.10
CA GLY A 773 19.36 46.63 21.00
C GLY A 773 18.61 46.27 22.28
N MET A 774 19.29 45.55 23.19
CA MET A 774 18.65 45.00 24.39
C MET A 774 18.05 46.08 25.31
N ILE A 775 16.85 45.81 25.81
CA ILE A 775 16.09 46.72 26.69
C ILE A 775 16.19 46.30 28.16
N HIS A 776 16.00 47.25 29.08
CA HIS A 776 15.86 46.98 30.50
C HIS A 776 14.39 47.07 30.95
N LEU A 777 13.83 45.94 31.38
CA LEU A 777 12.46 45.87 31.89
C LEU A 777 12.39 46.37 33.34
N THR A 778 11.68 47.47 33.54
CA THR A 778 11.52 48.10 34.86
C THR A 778 10.26 47.64 35.59
N TYR A 779 9.23 47.23 34.85
CA TYR A 779 8.00 46.66 35.41
C TYR A 779 7.22 45.92 34.31
N ALA A 780 6.67 44.74 34.59
CA ALA A 780 5.93 43.96 33.59
C ALA A 780 4.75 43.21 34.22
N PHE A 781 4.79 41.89 34.37
CA PHE A 781 3.65 41.15 34.91
C PHE A 781 3.46 41.39 36.41
N SER A 782 2.23 41.70 36.82
CA SER A 782 1.85 41.94 38.20
C SER A 782 0.72 41.03 38.63
N SER A 783 1.05 40.00 39.40
CA SER A 783 0.04 39.16 40.03
C SER A 783 -0.78 39.96 41.04
N PRO A 784 -2.03 39.55 41.34
CA PRO A 784 -2.83 40.17 42.40
C PRO A 784 -2.18 40.14 43.80
N GLN A 785 -1.15 39.30 43.99
CA GLN A 785 -0.35 39.30 45.21
C GLN A 785 0.68 40.43 45.18
N LEU A 786 1.44 40.55 44.10
CA LEU A 786 2.43 41.62 43.91
C LEU A 786 1.79 43.01 43.91
N THR A 787 0.64 43.18 43.25
CA THR A 787 -0.04 44.48 43.17
C THR A 787 -0.40 45.07 44.54
N LYS A 788 -0.63 44.25 45.57
CA LYS A 788 -0.95 44.73 46.94
C LYS A 788 0.19 45.47 47.63
N HIS A 789 1.42 45.21 47.20
CA HIS A 789 2.63 45.78 47.79
C HIS A 789 3.16 46.97 46.98
N ILE A 790 2.47 47.37 45.91
CA ILE A 790 2.85 48.53 45.10
C ILE A 790 2.36 49.80 45.81
N PRO A 791 3.25 50.76 46.12
CA PRO A 791 2.92 51.95 46.93
C PRO A 791 2.01 52.96 46.22
N ALA A 792 1.86 52.87 44.90
CA ALA A 792 1.01 53.76 44.09
C ALA A 792 -0.41 53.22 43.95
N ARG A 793 -1.42 54.11 43.88
CA ARG A 793 -2.79 53.73 43.51
C ARG A 793 -2.85 53.34 42.04
N VAL A 794 -2.61 52.07 41.75
CA VAL A 794 -2.83 51.47 40.43
C VAL A 794 -4.33 51.35 40.18
N ASP A 795 -4.81 51.88 39.05
CA ASP A 795 -6.20 51.66 38.61
C ASP A 795 -6.34 50.23 38.07
N ALA A 796 -6.58 49.28 38.98
CA ALA A 796 -6.62 47.85 38.69
C ALA A 796 -7.59 47.48 37.55
N LYS A 797 -8.62 48.29 37.26
CA LYS A 797 -9.56 48.02 36.14
C LYS A 797 -8.97 48.31 34.76
N ARG A 798 -7.92 49.14 34.70
CA ARG A 798 -7.30 49.62 33.46
C ARG A 798 -5.85 49.18 33.32
N ASP A 799 -5.33 48.46 34.30
CA ASP A 799 -3.95 48.02 34.36
C ASP A 799 -3.75 46.71 33.60
N GLN A 800 -3.11 46.80 32.42
CA GLN A 800 -2.76 45.65 31.59
C GLN A 800 -1.51 44.90 32.10
N HIS A 801 -0.84 45.36 33.17
CA HIS A 801 0.19 44.58 33.86
C HIS A 801 -0.39 43.35 34.58
N ALA A 802 -1.70 43.35 34.90
CA ALA A 802 -2.42 42.16 35.36
C ALA A 802 -2.70 41.13 34.25
N ALA A 803 -2.33 41.46 33.01
CA ALA A 803 -2.58 40.67 31.81
C ALA A 803 -4.03 40.16 31.69
N CYS A 804 -4.22 38.85 31.51
CA CYS A 804 -5.52 38.19 31.38
C CYS A 804 -6.05 37.58 32.70
N GLU A 805 -5.50 37.99 33.85
CA GLU A 805 -5.90 37.49 35.17
C GLU A 805 -7.33 37.86 35.53
N GLN A 806 -7.94 37.03 36.39
CA GLN A 806 -9.31 37.23 36.85
C GLN A 806 -9.37 37.58 38.33
N ASN A 807 -10.36 38.39 38.70
CA ASN A 807 -10.69 38.64 40.09
C ASN A 807 -11.44 37.44 40.72
N ARG A 808 -11.70 37.52 42.03
CA ARG A 808 -12.42 36.47 42.78
C ARG A 808 -13.83 36.14 42.25
N ARG A 809 -14.41 36.98 41.39
CA ARG A 809 -15.74 36.80 40.76
C ARG A 809 -15.65 36.23 39.34
N GLY A 810 -14.46 35.81 38.88
CA GLY A 810 -14.24 35.24 37.54
C GLY A 810 -14.28 36.26 36.40
N LYS A 811 -14.28 37.57 36.70
CA LYS A 811 -14.17 38.62 35.67
C LYS A 811 -12.71 39.03 35.49
N LEU A 812 -12.31 39.37 34.26
CA LEU A 812 -10.99 39.92 33.98
C LEU A 812 -10.71 41.13 34.87
N ILE A 813 -9.48 41.22 35.38
CA ILE A 813 -9.03 42.35 36.20
C ILE A 813 -8.99 43.61 35.31
N CYS A 814 -8.39 43.51 34.13
CA CYS A 814 -8.48 44.51 33.07
C CYS A 814 -9.40 44.02 31.95
N GLU A 815 -10.49 44.76 31.68
CA GLU A 815 -11.45 44.40 30.61
C GLU A 815 -10.82 44.40 29.21
N ARG A 816 -9.69 45.12 29.02
CA ARG A 816 -8.96 45.17 27.76
C ARG A 816 -8.20 43.88 27.44
N GLY A 817 -7.87 43.07 28.45
CA GLY A 817 -6.96 41.94 28.31
C GLY A 817 -5.58 42.34 27.77
N GLY A 818 -4.86 41.38 27.20
CA GLY A 818 -3.50 41.61 26.70
C GLY A 818 -2.46 41.59 27.82
N ALA A 819 -1.31 42.23 27.59
CA ALA A 819 -0.24 42.40 28.58
C ALA A 819 0.44 43.77 28.40
N ALA A 820 1.14 44.24 29.43
CA ALA A 820 1.89 45.50 29.38
C ALA A 820 3.26 45.42 30.05
N VAL A 821 4.13 46.35 29.66
CA VAL A 821 5.51 46.43 30.13
C VAL A 821 6.00 47.88 30.15
N ASP A 822 6.80 48.18 31.15
CA ASP A 822 7.55 49.42 31.30
C ASP A 822 9.03 49.12 31.10
N PHE A 823 9.66 49.76 30.12
CA PHE A 823 11.07 49.53 29.80
C PHE A 823 11.83 50.83 29.51
N ILE A 824 13.15 50.77 29.65
CA ILE A 824 14.08 51.85 29.34
C ILE A 824 15.27 51.33 28.54
N ILE A 825 15.83 52.20 27.69
CA ILE A 825 17.06 51.97 26.94
C ILE A 825 18.04 53.06 27.37
N SER A 826 19.10 52.69 28.09
CA SER A 826 19.95 53.65 28.82
C SER A 826 20.71 54.63 27.91
N ASP A 827 20.98 54.24 26.67
CA ASP A 827 21.82 54.98 25.73
C ASP A 827 21.02 55.70 24.63
N GLU A 828 19.69 55.73 24.71
CA GLU A 828 18.79 56.29 23.69
C GLU A 828 17.82 57.33 24.27
N ASP A 829 17.35 58.26 23.43
CA ASP A 829 16.26 59.18 23.81
C ASP A 829 14.92 58.43 23.77
N MET A 830 14.28 58.27 24.94
CA MET A 830 13.01 57.54 25.05
C MET A 830 11.88 58.22 24.26
N ARG A 831 11.99 59.48 23.87
CA ARG A 831 11.03 60.12 22.94
C ARG A 831 11.14 59.53 21.54
N ASP A 832 12.35 59.31 21.06
CA ASP A 832 12.62 58.74 19.74
C ASP A 832 12.20 57.28 19.71
N VAL A 833 12.48 56.53 20.79
CA VAL A 833 11.97 55.17 20.99
C VAL A 833 10.44 55.16 21.00
N ALA A 834 9.77 56.04 21.76
CA ALA A 834 8.30 56.12 21.80
C ALA A 834 7.70 56.42 20.42
N HIS A 835 8.31 57.33 19.67
CA HIS A 835 7.88 57.66 18.31
C HIS A 835 8.08 56.50 17.33
N TRP A 836 9.22 55.80 17.42
CA TRP A 836 9.50 54.61 16.61
C TRP A 836 8.52 53.48 16.91
N VAL A 837 8.27 53.17 18.19
CA VAL A 837 7.30 52.14 18.61
C VAL A 837 5.91 52.48 18.08
N ALA A 838 5.48 53.73 18.25
CA ALA A 838 4.18 54.18 17.80
C ALA A 838 3.98 54.06 16.28
N THR A 839 5.07 54.16 15.51
CA THR A 839 5.06 54.10 14.05
C THR A 839 5.15 52.67 13.52
N ASN A 840 6.04 51.84 14.10
CA ASN A 840 6.48 50.57 13.51
C ASN A 840 5.89 49.32 14.16
N THR A 841 5.25 49.42 15.33
CA THR A 841 4.70 48.25 16.04
C THR A 841 3.17 48.32 16.20
N PRO A 842 2.47 47.18 16.21
CA PRO A 842 1.09 47.10 16.66
C PRO A 842 1.05 47.12 18.19
N PHE A 843 0.56 48.20 18.79
CA PHE A 843 0.39 48.33 20.24
C PHE A 843 -1.04 48.77 20.58
N ASP A 844 -1.49 48.51 21.80
CA ASP A 844 -2.79 48.96 22.30
C ASP A 844 -2.66 50.38 22.90
N ARG A 845 -1.75 50.55 23.87
CA ARG A 845 -1.47 51.87 24.49
C ARG A 845 0.01 52.09 24.71
N LEU A 846 0.43 53.34 24.53
CA LEU A 846 1.78 53.80 24.82
C LEU A 846 1.69 55.01 25.74
N TYR A 847 2.24 54.92 26.96
CA TYR A 847 2.36 56.08 27.85
C TYR A 847 3.80 56.57 27.86
N PHE A 848 3.98 57.79 27.38
CA PHE A 848 5.26 58.50 27.37
C PHE A 848 5.28 59.49 28.53
N TYR A 849 6.35 59.44 29.34
CA TYR A 849 6.52 60.32 30.48
C TYR A 849 7.53 61.42 30.19
N ASP A 850 8.75 61.03 29.81
CA ASP A 850 9.89 61.92 29.60
C ASP A 850 10.99 61.22 28.79
N ALA A 851 11.99 61.98 28.33
CA ALA A 851 13.11 61.45 27.56
C ALA A 851 14.04 60.52 28.38
N ASP A 852 14.08 60.70 29.70
CA ASP A 852 14.95 59.96 30.64
C ASP A 852 14.19 58.91 31.46
N LYS A 853 12.91 58.66 31.16
CA LYS A 853 12.04 57.77 31.95
C LYS A 853 11.56 56.56 31.15
N PRO A 854 11.26 55.44 31.83
CA PRO A 854 10.72 54.26 31.17
C PRO A 854 9.42 54.56 30.42
N ILE A 855 9.23 53.93 29.25
CA ILE A 855 7.97 53.98 28.50
C ILE A 855 7.11 52.80 28.92
N HIS A 856 5.82 53.04 29.10
CA HIS A 856 4.83 51.96 29.20
C HIS A 856 4.28 51.65 27.81
N VAL A 857 4.28 50.37 27.43
CA VAL A 857 3.61 49.89 26.23
C VAL A 857 2.79 48.65 26.54
N SER A 858 1.59 48.57 25.96
CA SER A 858 0.72 47.41 26.08
C SER A 858 0.36 46.84 24.72
N TYR A 859 0.10 45.54 24.68
CA TYR A 859 -0.40 44.81 23.53
C TYR A 859 -1.68 44.09 23.94
N GLY A 860 -2.75 44.27 23.18
CA GLY A 860 -4.05 43.70 23.46
C GLY A 860 -4.89 43.55 22.20
N PRO A 861 -6.00 42.79 22.28
CA PRO A 861 -6.80 42.36 21.12
C PRO A 861 -7.44 43.51 20.33
N GLU A 862 -7.61 44.69 20.94
CA GLU A 862 -8.24 45.84 20.27
C GLU A 862 -7.29 46.68 19.42
N HIS A 863 -5.96 46.53 19.60
CA HIS A 863 -4.92 47.30 18.89
C HIS A 863 -5.24 48.81 18.77
N ASN A 864 -5.67 49.46 19.86
CA ASN A 864 -6.19 50.83 19.81
C ASN A 864 -5.16 51.89 19.38
N ARG A 865 -3.85 51.56 19.37
CA ARG A 865 -2.72 52.44 19.03
C ARG A 865 -2.79 53.82 19.69
N GLN A 866 -3.26 53.89 20.93
CA GLN A 866 -3.46 55.15 21.63
C GLN A 866 -2.17 55.60 22.32
N VAL A 867 -1.64 56.75 21.91
CA VAL A 867 -0.50 57.39 22.57
C VAL A 867 -0.98 58.39 23.63
N VAL A 868 -0.47 58.28 24.84
CA VAL A 868 -0.76 59.16 25.97
C VAL A 868 0.54 59.79 26.47
N TRP A 869 0.62 61.12 26.39
CA TRP A 869 1.69 61.88 27.02
C TRP A 869 1.30 62.26 28.45
N MET A 870 2.11 61.87 29.41
CA MET A 870 1.91 62.13 30.84
C MET A 870 2.62 63.42 31.25
N ARG A 871 2.04 64.57 30.90
CA ARG A 871 2.65 65.88 31.18
C ARG A 871 2.59 66.23 32.66
N MET A 872 3.66 66.81 33.18
CA MET A 872 3.67 67.40 34.52
C MET A 872 2.72 68.62 34.59
N GLY A 873 1.74 68.54 35.49
CA GLY A 873 0.77 69.60 35.73
C GLY A 873 1.32 70.68 36.67
N PRO A 874 0.59 71.79 36.88
CA PRO A 874 0.99 72.89 37.77
C PRO A 874 1.14 72.50 39.25
N ALA A 875 0.57 71.37 39.66
CA ALA A 875 0.59 70.84 41.03
C ALA A 875 1.55 69.66 41.21
N GLU A 876 2.57 69.53 40.35
CA GLU A 876 3.51 68.38 40.30
C GLU A 876 2.86 67.01 40.03
N THR A 877 1.54 66.98 39.78
CA THR A 877 0.80 65.77 39.38
C THR A 877 0.87 65.54 37.88
N ARG A 878 1.13 64.31 37.43
CA ARG A 878 1.11 63.95 36.00
C ARG A 878 -0.33 63.89 35.47
N VAL A 879 -0.59 64.55 34.34
CA VAL A 879 -1.91 64.61 33.69
C VAL A 879 -1.83 63.91 32.33
N PRO A 880 -2.69 62.92 32.03
CA PRO A 880 -2.71 62.22 30.75
C PRO A 880 -3.28 63.11 29.64
N ARG A 881 -2.57 63.22 28.52
CA ARG A 881 -3.04 63.85 27.28
C ARG A 881 -2.87 62.90 26.11
N VAL A 882 -3.97 62.54 25.44
CA VAL A 882 -3.90 61.78 24.19
C VAL A 882 -3.27 62.66 23.11
N VAL A 883 -2.25 62.16 22.44
CA VAL A 883 -1.51 62.87 21.39
C VAL A 883 -1.50 62.06 20.10
N ALA A 884 -1.44 62.76 18.96
CA ALA A 884 -1.22 62.11 17.66
C ALA A 884 0.23 61.61 17.57
N ILE A 885 0.44 60.53 16.82
CA ILE A 885 1.77 59.92 16.64
C ILE A 885 2.76 60.95 16.07
N SER A 886 2.34 61.75 15.09
CA SER A 886 3.17 62.80 14.49
C SER A 886 3.61 63.90 15.46
N SER A 887 2.90 64.07 16.59
CA SER A 887 3.21 65.09 17.58
C SER A 887 4.27 64.64 18.58
N LEU A 888 4.53 63.34 18.74
CA LEU A 888 5.50 62.78 19.70
C LEU A 888 6.91 63.33 19.49
N ALA A 889 7.38 63.40 18.24
CA ALA A 889 8.72 63.92 17.90
C ALA A 889 8.91 65.40 18.27
N THR A 890 7.81 66.17 18.33
CA THR A 890 7.81 67.62 18.61
C THR A 890 7.50 67.96 20.07
N LEU A 891 7.31 66.97 20.94
CA LEU A 891 7.02 67.22 22.35
C LEU A 891 8.24 67.81 23.04
N VAL A 892 8.10 69.01 23.60
CA VAL A 892 9.12 69.61 24.46
C VAL A 892 9.09 68.89 25.80
N THR A 893 10.07 68.00 26.04
CA THR A 893 10.37 67.48 27.37
C THR A 893 11.02 68.57 28.22
N LYS A 894 10.88 68.47 29.54
CA LYS A 894 11.19 69.56 30.45
C LYS A 894 12.17 69.13 31.53
#